data_AF-A0A956K6H3-F1
#
_entry.id   AF-A0A956K6H3-F1
#
_cell.length_a   1.000
_cell.length_b   1.000
_cell.length_c   1.000
_cell.angle_alpha   90.00
_cell.angle_beta   90.00
_cell.angle_gamma   90.00
#
_symmetry.space_group_name_H-M   'P 1'
#
loop_
_entity.id
_entity.type
_entity.pdbx_description
1 polymer ?
#
loop_
_entity_poly.entity_id
_entity_poly.type
_entity_poly.pdbx_seq_one_letter_code
_entity_poly.pdbx_strand_id
1 'polypeptide(L)'
;MNREVTFADITRAVDNHDPQLADLVVRYLNLSDPPEDRAEDAEQNEARPLAQDAWTLQRLRSSLAPYSLWGKSAEEVKNIRVDAWESLMAADHPPPRLRLGDLLISIYERGDEAGRAALLHVFKHAKMGWGIWKAFKRIYKLAERRHDAELFGVLAWRLDVFSRTANNWGEISPATTLYMRRRAWRYLRQLGQAVPELFPQFAVQVLRHYEAGFAPYGCWIIHQIWNHKQLVGSRSAGWSSTPPDKLSNRAYDEAWKLSPEPLLRLIEDSENDAVLRFATRSLETDFPETLRDVDAAWLGRLGRKPSGSVHEFVISLLERSPEFHQSKLAGLGLHDMVLDLLSSPSEKAAKYAIDYAKVHGGKLPAQRLIDLVESGSGPTKKFAQEQLEKLAAKDIGLPGLVRLLNTVQKLAEKKIEEGFTPADITAELYVDLLTGGWRSRQWVEQFFTKHKQKPSAALLKQAVESPRMGYWDKRTAFDQLGAMPASQIGVDWIKEKLFEPDLSDQIGDWLRRGVLKGNDLDVEWMKGLVMHARLRSVALDVLGNTKLVAPGRIGLPWLLAMARQSDQQIYGFARNHLLEHFEPADYASGGGDRAAGLDRLWAMAAGKNEPEAVRKVAQTYLLFHHPQIGPDKEDPLHGVLKPKLVSDDYPLPRLRELLFDPRPDVRRFASEVGGKEVVRWGDRDLVYALAASEHREPRKIGSETLLEIGEVHEGRPVAPADWLVATRVFALAESPVKAAREVASALIRRHYTRLGGAARLAWLMESPDREVRLFAVRLLWEQHRPLDIPADWKPKKGPGARPGAVKLEGEAEVAEVASPGADERFETGEALRQFLRTVMFGLPPGRMERREPIAGLPTRHLSASEGKRRLVEVVRDLAVEDRGFAGIAVAVLDEFMHSHARGEWHSCVAALARIRATHPDIPTLLPAAVERQSA
;
A
#
# COMPACT_ATOMS: atom_id res chain seq x y z
N MET A 1 -7.51 -18.13 -32.77
CA MET A 1 -8.15 -19.30 -32.10
C MET A 1 -8.03 -19.14 -30.58
N ASN A 2 -8.67 -18.12 -29.99
CA ASN A 2 -8.45 -17.69 -28.58
C ASN A 2 -9.71 -17.84 -27.70
N ARG A 3 -10.54 -18.86 -27.95
CA ARG A 3 -11.66 -19.21 -27.04
C ARG A 3 -11.24 -20.41 -26.18
N GLU A 4 -11.48 -20.34 -24.87
CA GLU A 4 -11.29 -21.47 -23.96
C GLU A 4 -12.25 -22.61 -24.29
N VAL A 5 -11.80 -23.86 -24.12
CA VAL A 5 -12.59 -25.07 -24.43
C VAL A 5 -13.70 -25.23 -23.39
N THR A 6 -14.94 -25.48 -23.80
CA THR A 6 -16.08 -25.74 -22.91
C THR A 6 -16.51 -27.21 -22.93
N PHE A 7 -17.30 -27.65 -21.93
CA PHE A 7 -17.89 -28.99 -21.92
C PHE A 7 -18.85 -29.21 -23.10
N ALA A 8 -19.52 -28.16 -23.55
CA ALA A 8 -20.37 -28.20 -24.74
C ALA A 8 -19.55 -28.49 -26.01
N ASP A 9 -18.35 -27.93 -26.13
CA ASP A 9 -17.45 -28.22 -27.26
C ASP A 9 -17.01 -29.70 -27.26
N ILE A 10 -16.74 -30.28 -26.09
CA ILE A 10 -16.42 -31.71 -25.95
C ILE A 10 -17.62 -32.57 -26.37
N THR A 11 -18.82 -32.24 -25.91
CA THR A 11 -20.03 -33.00 -26.26
C THR A 11 -20.27 -32.96 -27.77
N ARG A 12 -20.14 -31.78 -28.38
CA ARG A 12 -20.23 -31.62 -29.84
C ARG A 12 -19.14 -32.40 -30.59
N ALA A 13 -17.92 -32.43 -30.06
CA ALA A 13 -16.83 -33.22 -30.62
C ALA A 13 -17.12 -34.73 -30.58
N VAL A 14 -17.75 -35.21 -29.51
CA VAL A 14 -18.21 -36.62 -29.40
C VAL A 14 -19.30 -36.92 -30.42
N ASP A 15 -20.28 -36.04 -30.59
CA ASP A 15 -21.40 -36.24 -31.52
C ASP A 15 -20.96 -36.19 -32.99
N ASN A 16 -19.92 -35.39 -33.30
CA ASN A 16 -19.39 -35.23 -34.64
C ASN A 16 -18.22 -36.16 -35.00
N HIS A 17 -17.84 -37.09 -34.11
CA HIS A 17 -16.65 -37.94 -34.28
C HIS A 17 -15.37 -37.13 -34.58
N ASP A 18 -15.18 -36.01 -33.88
CA ASP A 18 -14.07 -35.10 -34.12
C ASP A 18 -12.72 -35.77 -33.77
N PRO A 19 -11.73 -35.80 -34.69
CA PRO A 19 -10.40 -36.36 -34.41
C PRO A 19 -9.66 -35.64 -33.27
N GLN A 20 -10.02 -34.38 -32.95
CA GLN A 20 -9.43 -33.60 -31.87
C GLN A 20 -10.05 -33.85 -30.49
N LEU A 21 -11.04 -34.76 -30.39
CA LEU A 21 -11.77 -35.03 -29.14
C LEU A 21 -10.84 -35.26 -27.94
N ALA A 22 -9.77 -36.05 -28.11
CA ALA A 22 -8.86 -36.36 -27.02
C ALA A 22 -8.09 -35.12 -26.53
N ASP A 23 -7.60 -34.29 -27.46
CA ASP A 23 -6.89 -33.05 -27.15
C ASP A 23 -7.81 -32.04 -26.46
N LEU A 24 -9.07 -31.95 -26.90
CA LEU A 24 -10.08 -31.10 -26.26
C LEU A 24 -10.32 -31.51 -24.81
N VAL A 25 -10.48 -32.81 -24.54
CA VAL A 25 -10.66 -33.33 -23.16
C VAL A 25 -9.42 -33.06 -22.30
N VAL A 26 -8.21 -33.28 -22.83
CA VAL A 26 -6.96 -33.03 -22.10
C VAL A 26 -6.78 -31.55 -21.79
N ARG A 27 -7.01 -30.67 -22.77
CA ARG A 27 -6.94 -29.21 -22.58
C ARG A 27 -7.96 -28.75 -21.56
N TYR A 28 -9.20 -29.21 -21.67
CA TYR A 28 -10.28 -28.88 -20.73
C TYR A 28 -9.95 -29.25 -19.29
N LEU A 29 -9.39 -30.44 -19.06
CA LEU A 29 -8.98 -30.88 -17.71
C LEU A 29 -7.76 -30.14 -17.13
N ASN A 30 -7.07 -29.33 -17.92
CA ASN A 30 -6.01 -28.43 -17.46
C ASN A 30 -6.51 -27.02 -17.12
N LEU A 31 -7.74 -26.67 -17.51
CA LEU A 31 -8.39 -25.42 -17.11
C LEU A 31 -8.82 -25.49 -15.64
N SER A 32 -9.02 -24.32 -15.03
CA SER A 32 -9.65 -24.23 -13.70
C SER A 32 -11.13 -24.52 -13.82
N ASP A 33 -11.74 -25.08 -12.77
CA ASP A 33 -13.19 -25.28 -12.73
C ASP A 33 -13.89 -23.90 -12.86
N PRO A 34 -14.94 -23.78 -13.70
CA PRO A 34 -15.71 -22.55 -13.78
C PRO A 34 -16.37 -22.25 -12.43
N PRO A 35 -16.62 -20.96 -12.10
CA PRO A 35 -17.32 -20.59 -10.89
C PRO A 35 -18.69 -21.29 -10.78
N GLU A 36 -18.99 -21.84 -9.60
CA GLU A 36 -20.27 -22.54 -9.35
C GLU A 36 -21.45 -21.58 -9.19
N ASP A 37 -21.24 -20.26 -9.29
CA ASP A 37 -22.24 -19.20 -9.15
C ASP A 37 -22.95 -18.83 -10.48
N ARG A 38 -22.56 -19.48 -11.58
CA ARG A 38 -23.11 -19.30 -12.93
C ARG A 38 -22.85 -20.51 -13.83
N ALA A 39 -23.45 -20.52 -15.02
CA ALA A 39 -23.13 -21.49 -16.07
C ALA A 39 -21.71 -21.28 -16.64
N GLU A 40 -21.14 -22.33 -17.23
CA GLU A 40 -19.75 -22.34 -17.75
C GLU A 40 -19.49 -21.28 -18.83
N ASP A 41 -20.50 -20.97 -19.64
CA ASP A 41 -20.44 -20.01 -20.75
C ASP A 41 -21.04 -18.64 -20.41
N ALA A 42 -21.52 -18.45 -19.17
CA ALA A 42 -22.16 -17.22 -18.73
C ALA A 42 -21.14 -16.11 -18.40
N GLU A 43 -21.50 -14.87 -18.72
CA GLU A 43 -20.68 -13.70 -18.40
C GLU A 43 -20.68 -13.39 -16.89
N GLN A 44 -19.68 -12.64 -16.41
CA GLN A 44 -19.57 -12.29 -14.98
C GLN A 44 -20.76 -11.48 -14.44
N ASN A 45 -21.48 -10.78 -15.32
CA ASN A 45 -22.71 -10.04 -15.00
C ASN A 45 -23.92 -10.95 -14.72
N GLU A 46 -23.88 -12.23 -15.11
CA GLU A 46 -24.91 -13.24 -14.87
C GLU A 46 -24.71 -14.01 -13.55
N ALA A 47 -23.62 -13.74 -12.82
CA ALA A 47 -23.30 -14.39 -11.55
C ALA A 47 -24.38 -14.11 -10.48
N ARG A 48 -24.84 -15.18 -9.81
CA ARG A 48 -25.81 -15.10 -8.71
C ARG A 48 -25.17 -15.56 -7.41
N PRO A 49 -25.33 -14.83 -6.29
CA PRO A 49 -24.75 -15.24 -5.01
C PRO A 49 -25.22 -16.64 -4.61
N LEU A 50 -24.25 -17.52 -4.30
CA LEU A 50 -24.54 -18.85 -3.78
C LEU A 50 -25.18 -18.77 -2.39
N ALA A 51 -26.19 -19.59 -2.15
CA ALA A 51 -26.76 -19.77 -0.80
C ALA A 51 -25.70 -20.31 0.17
N GLN A 52 -25.79 -19.98 1.46
CA GLN A 52 -24.84 -20.45 2.48
C GLN A 52 -24.81 -21.98 2.59
N ASP A 53 -25.94 -22.63 2.29
CA ASP A 53 -26.12 -24.07 2.27
C ASP A 53 -26.14 -24.65 0.84
N ALA A 54 -25.57 -23.94 -0.15
CA ALA A 54 -25.35 -24.51 -1.47
C ALA A 54 -24.35 -25.67 -1.41
N TRP A 55 -24.54 -26.66 -2.28
CA TRP A 55 -23.58 -27.75 -2.47
C TRP A 55 -22.53 -27.35 -3.51
N THR A 56 -21.32 -27.10 -3.03
CA THR A 56 -20.13 -26.73 -3.81
C THR A 56 -19.08 -27.84 -3.77
N LEU A 57 -18.10 -27.82 -4.68
CA LEU A 57 -16.93 -28.71 -4.63
C LEU A 57 -16.19 -28.62 -3.29
N GLN A 58 -16.08 -27.41 -2.74
CA GLN A 58 -15.44 -27.21 -1.45
C GLN A 58 -16.24 -27.91 -0.34
N ARG A 59 -17.57 -27.80 -0.34
CA ARG A 59 -18.42 -28.50 0.63
C ARG A 59 -18.37 -30.01 0.47
N LEU A 60 -18.30 -30.51 -0.77
CA LEU A 60 -18.08 -31.94 -1.04
C LEU A 60 -16.75 -32.41 -0.43
N ARG A 61 -15.65 -31.68 -0.68
CA ARG A 61 -14.33 -32.00 -0.11
C ARG A 61 -14.36 -32.04 1.42
N SER A 62 -14.99 -31.05 2.06
CA SER A 62 -15.13 -30.99 3.52
C SER A 62 -15.99 -32.14 4.07
N SER A 63 -17.06 -32.52 3.37
CA SER A 63 -17.95 -33.62 3.77
C SER A 63 -17.27 -34.99 3.64
N LEU A 64 -16.36 -35.14 2.67
CA LEU A 64 -15.60 -36.37 2.42
C LEU A 64 -14.24 -36.42 3.14
N ALA A 65 -13.90 -35.39 3.91
CA ALA A 65 -12.63 -35.31 4.61
C ALA A 65 -12.51 -36.42 5.68
N PRO A 66 -11.30 -36.97 5.91
CA PRO A 66 -11.10 -38.04 6.90
C PRO A 66 -11.64 -37.71 8.29
N TYR A 67 -11.51 -36.44 8.72
CA TYR A 67 -12.02 -35.96 10.01
C TYR A 67 -13.56 -36.01 10.09
N SER A 68 -14.25 -35.59 9.03
CA SER A 68 -15.72 -35.58 8.96
C SER A 68 -16.34 -36.99 8.94
N LEU A 69 -15.53 -37.99 8.57
CA LEU A 69 -15.92 -39.40 8.50
C LEU A 69 -15.43 -40.21 9.71
N TRP A 70 -14.74 -39.58 10.65
CA TRP A 70 -14.19 -40.26 11.82
C TRP A 70 -15.30 -40.77 12.74
N GLY A 71 -15.13 -41.98 13.27
CA GLY A 71 -16.11 -42.63 14.15
C GLY A 71 -17.35 -43.21 13.44
N LYS A 72 -17.49 -43.02 12.12
CA LYS A 72 -18.61 -43.55 11.33
C LYS A 72 -18.35 -44.98 10.86
N SER A 73 -19.41 -45.77 10.82
CA SER A 73 -19.40 -47.13 10.25
C SER A 73 -19.20 -47.11 8.73
N ALA A 74 -18.82 -48.26 8.16
CA ALA A 74 -18.63 -48.38 6.71
C ALA A 74 -19.90 -48.07 5.89
N GLU A 75 -21.09 -48.43 6.40
CA GLU A 75 -22.35 -48.16 5.72
C GLU A 75 -22.72 -46.67 5.80
N GLU A 76 -22.51 -46.03 6.95
CA GLU A 76 -22.70 -44.57 7.09
C GLU A 76 -21.76 -43.79 6.18
N VAL A 77 -20.48 -44.15 6.11
CA VAL A 77 -19.51 -43.52 5.20
C VAL A 77 -19.93 -43.69 3.74
N LYS A 78 -20.49 -44.85 3.38
CA LYS A 78 -21.01 -45.10 2.04
C LYS A 78 -22.22 -44.22 1.74
N ASN A 79 -23.20 -44.14 2.63
CA ASN A 79 -24.40 -43.31 2.44
C ASN A 79 -24.01 -41.82 2.34
N ILE A 80 -23.16 -41.32 3.22
CA ILE A 80 -22.66 -39.93 3.16
C ILE A 80 -21.98 -39.63 1.82
N ARG A 81 -21.20 -40.57 1.30
CA ARG A 81 -20.56 -40.41 -0.02
C ARG A 81 -21.62 -40.31 -1.11
N VAL A 82 -22.61 -41.19 -1.11
CA VAL A 82 -23.68 -41.18 -2.12
C VAL A 82 -24.46 -39.87 -2.02
N ASP A 83 -24.98 -39.54 -0.84
CA ASP A 83 -25.83 -38.37 -0.61
C ASP A 83 -25.11 -37.05 -0.96
N ALA A 84 -23.83 -36.91 -0.58
CA ALA A 84 -23.05 -35.71 -0.88
C ALA A 84 -22.77 -35.56 -2.39
N TRP A 85 -22.52 -36.68 -3.09
CA TRP A 85 -22.34 -36.67 -4.54
C TRP A 85 -23.64 -36.36 -5.28
N GLU A 86 -24.75 -36.96 -4.86
CA GLU A 86 -26.08 -36.68 -5.43
C GLU A 86 -26.48 -35.23 -5.21
N SER A 87 -26.24 -34.69 -4.01
CA SER A 87 -26.57 -33.30 -3.69
C SER A 87 -25.72 -32.30 -4.50
N LEU A 88 -24.43 -32.57 -4.70
CA LEU A 88 -23.60 -31.72 -5.58
C LEU A 88 -24.08 -31.79 -7.02
N MET A 89 -24.34 -32.98 -7.56
CA MET A 89 -24.76 -33.13 -8.95
C MET A 89 -26.16 -32.56 -9.21
N ALA A 90 -26.99 -32.41 -8.17
CA ALA A 90 -28.31 -31.78 -8.21
C ALA A 90 -28.28 -30.25 -8.01
N ALA A 91 -27.13 -29.66 -7.71
CA ALA A 91 -26.99 -28.20 -7.64
C ALA A 91 -27.22 -27.55 -9.01
N ASP A 92 -27.44 -26.23 -9.04
CA ASP A 92 -27.74 -25.51 -10.28
C ASP A 92 -26.58 -25.54 -11.28
N HIS A 93 -25.35 -25.36 -10.79
CA HIS A 93 -24.15 -25.27 -11.63
C HIS A 93 -22.98 -26.11 -11.08
N PRO A 94 -23.11 -27.45 -11.03
CA PRO A 94 -22.01 -28.31 -10.64
C PRO A 94 -20.87 -28.22 -11.67
N PRO A 95 -19.61 -28.34 -11.23
CA PRO A 95 -18.46 -28.26 -12.13
C PRO A 95 -18.61 -29.24 -13.30
N PRO A 96 -18.62 -28.75 -14.56
CA PRO A 96 -19.04 -29.59 -15.68
C PRO A 96 -18.09 -30.76 -15.94
N ARG A 97 -16.80 -30.67 -15.57
CA ARG A 97 -15.85 -31.79 -15.64
C ARG A 97 -16.31 -33.06 -14.93
N LEU A 98 -17.18 -32.96 -13.92
CA LEU A 98 -17.69 -34.13 -13.21
C LEU A 98 -18.56 -35.03 -14.11
N ARG A 99 -19.18 -34.43 -15.15
CA ARG A 99 -20.01 -35.13 -16.15
C ARG A 99 -19.18 -35.90 -17.18
N LEU A 100 -17.88 -35.59 -17.32
CA LEU A 100 -16.97 -36.33 -18.21
C LEU A 100 -16.92 -37.82 -17.87
N GLY A 101 -17.17 -38.18 -16.61
CA GLY A 101 -17.21 -39.58 -16.19
C GLY A 101 -18.17 -40.43 -17.03
N ASP A 102 -19.41 -39.98 -17.18
CA ASP A 102 -20.43 -40.73 -17.92
C ASP A 102 -20.23 -40.63 -19.43
N LEU A 103 -19.78 -39.47 -19.91
CA LEU A 103 -19.47 -39.26 -21.32
C LEU A 103 -18.38 -40.23 -21.80
N LEU A 104 -17.24 -40.32 -21.09
CA LEU A 104 -16.14 -41.22 -21.46
C LEU A 104 -16.55 -42.70 -21.36
N ILE A 105 -17.39 -43.07 -20.39
CA ILE A 105 -17.95 -44.43 -20.31
C ILE A 105 -18.79 -44.73 -21.55
N SER A 106 -19.65 -43.79 -21.96
CA SER A 106 -20.49 -43.97 -23.14
C SER A 106 -19.65 -44.19 -24.41
N ILE A 107 -18.54 -43.47 -24.58
CA ILE A 107 -17.62 -43.65 -25.71
C ILE A 107 -17.04 -45.06 -25.71
N TYR A 108 -16.61 -45.58 -24.56
CA TYR A 108 -16.07 -46.95 -24.49
C TYR A 108 -17.14 -48.02 -24.72
N GLU A 109 -18.37 -47.76 -24.30
CA GLU A 109 -19.48 -48.70 -24.48
C GLU A 109 -19.99 -48.77 -25.92
N ARG A 110 -19.89 -47.67 -26.70
CA ARG A 110 -20.15 -47.65 -28.16
C ARG A 110 -19.25 -48.63 -28.92
N GLY A 111 -17.99 -48.75 -28.51
CA GLY A 111 -17.05 -49.75 -29.03
C GLY A 111 -16.48 -49.43 -30.42
N ASP A 112 -16.53 -48.18 -30.87
CA ASP A 112 -15.90 -47.75 -32.12
C ASP A 112 -14.39 -47.45 -31.94
N GLU A 113 -13.61 -47.66 -33.01
CA GLU A 113 -12.14 -47.55 -32.95
C GLU A 113 -11.67 -46.10 -32.69
N ALA A 114 -12.38 -45.11 -33.24
CA ALA A 114 -12.05 -43.70 -33.04
C ALA A 114 -12.20 -43.29 -31.56
N GLY A 115 -13.32 -43.68 -30.94
CA GLY A 115 -13.57 -43.49 -29.52
C GLY A 115 -12.56 -44.22 -28.64
N ARG A 116 -12.20 -45.46 -29.01
CA ARG A 116 -11.16 -46.25 -28.34
C ARG A 116 -9.78 -45.56 -28.39
N ALA A 117 -9.37 -45.09 -29.56
CA ALA A 117 -8.12 -44.34 -29.74
C ALA A 117 -8.12 -43.03 -28.94
N ALA A 118 -9.25 -42.31 -28.93
CA ALA A 118 -9.41 -41.10 -28.12
C ALA A 118 -9.26 -41.41 -26.63
N LEU A 119 -9.85 -42.49 -26.12
CA LEU A 119 -9.72 -42.90 -24.72
C LEU A 119 -8.29 -43.29 -24.33
N LEU A 120 -7.56 -43.99 -25.20
CA LEU A 120 -6.13 -44.28 -24.98
C LEU A 120 -5.34 -42.99 -24.78
N HIS A 121 -5.54 -42.00 -25.67
CA HIS A 121 -4.89 -40.70 -25.56
C HIS A 121 -5.32 -39.95 -24.28
N VAL A 122 -6.62 -39.90 -23.97
CA VAL A 122 -7.15 -39.25 -22.77
C VAL A 122 -6.55 -39.86 -21.51
N PHE A 123 -6.57 -41.19 -21.34
CA PHE A 123 -6.02 -41.81 -20.12
C PHE A 123 -4.51 -41.70 -20.01
N LYS A 124 -3.80 -41.53 -21.13
CA LYS A 124 -2.36 -41.27 -21.13
C LYS A 124 -2.03 -39.85 -20.62
N HIS A 125 -2.72 -38.83 -21.12
CA HIS A 125 -2.31 -37.44 -20.90
C HIS A 125 -3.17 -36.66 -19.90
N ALA A 126 -4.45 -37.00 -19.72
CA ALA A 126 -5.38 -36.19 -18.96
C ALA A 126 -5.07 -36.14 -17.45
N LYS A 127 -5.31 -34.98 -16.84
CA LYS A 127 -5.23 -34.78 -15.40
C LYS A 127 -6.28 -35.63 -14.67
N MET A 128 -5.85 -36.46 -13.71
CA MET A 128 -6.72 -37.39 -12.99
C MET A 128 -7.37 -36.72 -11.78
N GLY A 129 -8.69 -36.56 -11.84
CA GLY A 129 -9.52 -36.02 -10.77
C GLY A 129 -10.90 -36.67 -10.75
N TRP A 130 -11.79 -36.15 -9.92
CA TRP A 130 -13.20 -36.52 -9.95
C TRP A 130 -13.84 -36.22 -11.33
N GLY A 131 -14.87 -36.98 -11.70
CA GLY A 131 -15.36 -37.06 -13.08
C GLY A 131 -14.64 -38.13 -13.87
N ILE A 132 -13.46 -37.84 -14.43
CA ILE A 132 -12.66 -38.81 -15.20
C ILE A 132 -12.32 -40.07 -14.41
N TRP A 133 -12.13 -39.99 -13.09
CA TRP A 133 -11.90 -41.17 -12.24
C TRP A 133 -13.10 -42.14 -12.18
N LYS A 134 -14.33 -41.64 -12.38
CA LYS A 134 -15.53 -42.48 -12.52
C LYS A 134 -15.38 -43.35 -13.77
N ALA A 135 -15.06 -42.73 -14.90
CA ALA A 135 -14.79 -43.42 -16.16
C ALA A 135 -13.64 -44.40 -16.03
N PHE A 136 -12.50 -43.95 -15.49
CA PHE A 136 -11.31 -44.77 -15.27
C PHE A 136 -11.65 -46.09 -14.59
N LYS A 137 -12.34 -46.07 -13.44
CA LYS A 137 -12.68 -47.28 -12.69
C LYS A 137 -13.63 -48.21 -13.44
N ARG A 138 -14.60 -47.65 -14.16
CA ARG A 138 -15.60 -48.43 -14.90
C ARG A 138 -14.98 -49.06 -16.14
N ILE A 139 -14.31 -48.26 -16.96
CA ILE A 139 -13.61 -48.72 -18.17
C ILE A 139 -12.52 -49.71 -17.82
N TYR A 140 -11.77 -49.52 -16.73
CA TYR A 140 -10.81 -50.50 -16.26
C TYR A 140 -11.43 -51.89 -16.04
N LYS A 141 -12.58 -51.97 -15.34
CA LYS A 141 -13.29 -53.24 -15.13
C LYS A 141 -13.88 -53.81 -16.42
N LEU A 142 -14.29 -52.95 -17.36
CA LEU A 142 -14.80 -53.40 -18.66
C LEU A 142 -13.66 -53.90 -19.55
N ALA A 143 -12.49 -53.27 -19.52
CA ALA A 143 -11.29 -53.71 -20.22
C ALA A 143 -10.80 -55.06 -19.69
N GLU A 144 -10.83 -55.29 -18.37
CA GLU A 144 -10.61 -56.62 -17.77
C GLU A 144 -11.58 -57.67 -18.34
N ARG A 145 -12.88 -57.33 -18.43
CA ARG A 145 -13.92 -58.26 -18.92
C ARG A 145 -13.87 -58.53 -20.42
N ARG A 146 -13.51 -57.51 -21.21
CA ARG A 146 -13.42 -57.57 -22.68
C ARG A 146 -12.05 -58.05 -23.16
N HIS A 147 -11.10 -58.27 -22.26
CA HIS A 147 -9.70 -58.57 -22.58
C HIS A 147 -9.07 -57.52 -23.53
N ASP A 148 -9.40 -56.25 -23.33
CA ASP A 148 -8.85 -55.14 -24.12
C ASP A 148 -7.45 -54.80 -23.61
N ALA A 149 -6.43 -55.39 -24.25
CA ALA A 149 -5.05 -55.33 -23.79
C ALA A 149 -4.49 -53.90 -23.77
N GLU A 150 -4.80 -53.06 -24.77
CA GLU A 150 -4.24 -51.71 -24.86
C GLU A 150 -4.89 -50.77 -23.83
N LEU A 151 -6.23 -50.79 -23.70
CA LEU A 151 -6.88 -49.97 -22.66
C LEU A 151 -6.49 -50.45 -21.26
N PHE A 152 -6.40 -51.77 -21.05
CA PHE A 152 -5.87 -52.29 -19.79
C PHE A 152 -4.44 -51.78 -19.55
N GLY A 153 -3.59 -51.82 -20.58
CA GLY A 153 -2.20 -51.37 -20.57
C GLY A 153 -2.04 -49.95 -20.06
N VAL A 154 -2.70 -48.98 -20.70
CA VAL A 154 -2.62 -47.56 -20.32
C VAL A 154 -3.18 -47.31 -18.92
N LEU A 155 -4.28 -47.97 -18.55
CA LEU A 155 -4.90 -47.78 -17.24
C LEU A 155 -4.04 -48.40 -16.12
N ALA A 156 -3.49 -49.60 -16.34
CA ALA A 156 -2.61 -50.26 -15.39
C ALA A 156 -1.32 -49.45 -15.20
N TRP A 157 -0.68 -49.00 -16.28
CA TRP A 157 0.47 -48.10 -16.22
C TRP A 157 0.13 -46.83 -15.43
N ARG A 158 -1.00 -46.19 -15.73
CA ARG A 158 -1.43 -44.95 -15.06
C ARG A 158 -1.59 -45.13 -13.55
N LEU A 159 -2.07 -46.28 -13.09
CA LEU A 159 -2.15 -46.63 -11.66
C LEU A 159 -0.77 -46.83 -11.01
N ASP A 160 0.20 -47.31 -11.79
CA ASP A 160 1.54 -47.59 -11.31
C ASP A 160 2.35 -46.30 -11.09
N VAL A 161 2.22 -45.35 -12.02
CA VAL A 161 2.91 -44.05 -11.97
C VAL A 161 2.10 -42.97 -11.24
N PHE A 162 0.85 -43.23 -10.85
CA PHE A 162 -0.13 -42.25 -10.36
C PHE A 162 0.41 -41.26 -9.31
N SER A 163 1.16 -41.74 -8.32
CA SER A 163 1.69 -40.91 -7.22
C SER A 163 2.93 -40.11 -7.60
N ARG A 164 3.43 -40.25 -8.83
CA ARG A 164 4.70 -39.67 -9.31
C ARG A 164 4.55 -38.73 -10.50
N THR A 165 3.35 -38.62 -11.06
CA THR A 165 3.04 -37.68 -12.15
C THR A 165 2.32 -36.44 -11.62
N ALA A 166 2.66 -35.26 -12.15
CA ALA A 166 2.03 -33.97 -11.79
C ALA A 166 0.53 -33.89 -12.15
N ASN A 167 0.02 -34.85 -12.92
CA ASN A 167 -1.34 -34.91 -13.45
C ASN A 167 -2.37 -35.42 -12.43
N ASN A 168 -2.35 -34.95 -11.18
CA ASN A 168 -3.30 -35.33 -10.12
C ASN A 168 -3.94 -34.09 -9.49
N TRP A 169 -5.27 -34.10 -9.29
CA TRP A 169 -6.01 -33.05 -8.59
C TRP A 169 -5.90 -33.13 -7.05
N GLY A 170 -5.29 -34.17 -6.51
CA GLY A 170 -5.27 -34.44 -5.06
C GLY A 170 -6.59 -35.00 -4.52
N GLU A 171 -7.54 -35.27 -5.41
CA GLU A 171 -8.92 -35.70 -5.10
C GLU A 171 -9.05 -37.22 -4.89
N ILE A 172 -8.05 -38.00 -5.32
CA ILE A 172 -8.06 -39.46 -5.27
C ILE A 172 -7.09 -39.92 -4.17
N SER A 173 -7.61 -40.70 -3.20
CA SER A 173 -6.80 -41.12 -2.05
C SER A 173 -5.70 -42.15 -2.43
N PRO A 174 -4.51 -42.08 -1.80
CA PRO A 174 -3.44 -43.06 -2.01
C PRO A 174 -3.86 -44.52 -1.73
N ALA A 175 -4.78 -44.72 -0.78
CA ALA A 175 -5.32 -46.04 -0.48
C ALA A 175 -6.12 -46.63 -1.66
N THR A 176 -6.91 -45.80 -2.35
CA THR A 176 -7.70 -46.23 -3.52
C THR A 176 -6.80 -46.60 -4.68
N THR A 177 -5.77 -45.80 -4.95
CA THR A 177 -4.82 -46.05 -6.04
C THR A 177 -3.98 -47.29 -5.77
N LEU A 178 -3.54 -47.49 -4.53
CA LEU A 178 -2.85 -48.72 -4.11
C LEU A 178 -3.73 -49.97 -4.28
N TYR A 179 -5.01 -49.90 -3.91
CA TYR A 179 -5.96 -51.00 -4.14
C TYR A 179 -6.07 -51.35 -5.63
N MET A 180 -6.28 -50.34 -6.48
CA MET A 180 -6.42 -50.54 -7.93
C MET A 180 -5.12 -51.07 -8.55
N ARG A 181 -3.95 -50.60 -8.11
CA ARG A 181 -2.63 -51.10 -8.54
C ARG A 181 -2.44 -52.59 -8.21
N ARG A 182 -2.81 -53.00 -6.99
CA ARG A 182 -2.79 -54.42 -6.59
C ARG A 182 -3.79 -55.26 -7.38
N ARG A 183 -4.94 -54.67 -7.75
CA ARG A 183 -5.93 -55.33 -8.60
C ARG A 183 -5.37 -55.56 -10.01
N ALA A 184 -4.69 -54.59 -10.61
CA ALA A 184 -4.06 -54.75 -11.92
C ALA A 184 -3.04 -55.87 -11.96
N TRP A 185 -2.18 -55.94 -10.94
CA TRP A 185 -1.28 -57.10 -10.83
C TRP A 185 -2.04 -58.42 -10.66
N ARG A 186 -3.12 -58.44 -9.85
CA ARG A 186 -3.93 -59.65 -9.66
C ARG A 186 -4.52 -60.15 -10.98
N TYR A 187 -5.02 -59.25 -11.82
CA TYR A 187 -5.53 -59.60 -13.15
C TYR A 187 -4.42 -60.18 -14.04
N LEU A 188 -3.27 -59.51 -14.17
CA LEU A 188 -2.13 -60.03 -14.94
C LEU A 188 -1.67 -61.42 -14.44
N ARG A 189 -1.62 -61.61 -13.12
CA ARG A 189 -1.28 -62.90 -12.51
C ARG A 189 -2.32 -63.99 -12.81
N GLN A 190 -3.61 -63.66 -12.74
CA GLN A 190 -4.68 -64.61 -13.09
C GLN A 190 -4.65 -64.95 -14.59
N LEU A 191 -4.39 -63.96 -15.45
CA LEU A 191 -4.21 -64.15 -16.88
C LEU A 191 -3.04 -65.09 -17.17
N GLY A 192 -1.87 -64.85 -16.59
CA GLY A 192 -0.70 -65.72 -16.78
C GLY A 192 -0.85 -67.12 -16.19
N GLN A 193 -1.72 -67.31 -15.19
CA GLN A 193 -2.06 -68.64 -14.66
C GLN A 193 -3.02 -69.41 -15.58
N ALA A 194 -4.01 -68.71 -16.17
CA ALA A 194 -5.05 -69.33 -16.97
C ALA A 194 -4.64 -69.51 -18.44
N VAL A 195 -4.00 -68.50 -19.03
CA VAL A 195 -3.58 -68.44 -20.43
C VAL A 195 -2.19 -67.79 -20.51
N PRO A 196 -1.11 -68.56 -20.24
CA PRO A 196 0.26 -68.03 -20.22
C PRO A 196 0.65 -67.26 -21.48
N GLU A 197 0.18 -67.70 -22.65
CA GLU A 197 0.48 -67.10 -23.97
C GLU A 197 0.02 -65.64 -24.10
N LEU A 198 -1.06 -65.27 -23.42
CA LEU A 198 -1.60 -63.90 -23.44
C LEU A 198 -0.90 -62.99 -22.42
N PHE A 199 -0.13 -63.54 -21.48
CA PHE A 199 0.53 -62.73 -20.46
C PHE A 199 1.53 -61.73 -21.07
N PRO A 200 2.48 -62.13 -21.95
CA PRO A 200 3.36 -61.19 -22.62
C PRO A 200 2.59 -60.12 -23.40
N GLN A 201 1.53 -60.49 -24.12
CA GLN A 201 0.71 -59.56 -24.91
C GLN A 201 0.12 -58.43 -24.04
N PHE A 202 -0.38 -58.74 -22.84
CA PHE A 202 -0.88 -57.72 -21.92
C PHE A 202 0.25 -56.97 -21.19
N ALA A 203 1.32 -57.68 -20.82
CA ALA A 203 2.43 -57.09 -20.09
C ALA A 203 3.12 -55.99 -20.93
N VAL A 204 3.35 -56.22 -22.22
CA VAL A 204 3.97 -55.22 -23.10
C VAL A 204 3.09 -53.98 -23.30
N GLN A 205 1.76 -54.14 -23.29
CA GLN A 205 0.84 -53.00 -23.32
C GLN A 205 0.92 -52.13 -22.05
N VAL A 206 1.31 -52.70 -20.89
CA VAL A 206 1.63 -51.88 -19.71
C VAL A 206 3.00 -51.22 -19.85
N LEU A 207 4.01 -52.00 -20.27
CA LEU A 207 5.40 -51.58 -20.33
C LEU A 207 5.68 -50.48 -21.36
N ARG A 208 4.94 -50.43 -22.48
CA ARG A 208 5.15 -49.45 -23.55
C ARG A 208 4.88 -48.00 -23.14
N HIS A 209 4.13 -47.78 -22.06
CA HIS A 209 3.71 -46.43 -21.65
C HIS A 209 4.68 -45.72 -20.71
N TYR A 210 5.70 -46.41 -20.19
CA TYR A 210 6.72 -45.73 -19.38
C TYR A 210 7.51 -44.76 -20.25
N GLU A 211 7.58 -43.50 -19.80
CA GLU A 211 8.18 -42.40 -20.56
C GLU A 211 9.72 -42.43 -20.51
N ALA A 212 10.35 -41.75 -21.46
CA ALA A 212 11.80 -41.54 -21.46
C ALA A 212 12.26 -40.85 -20.16
N GLY A 213 13.37 -41.33 -19.58
CA GLY A 213 13.93 -40.78 -18.33
C GLY A 213 13.15 -41.10 -17.04
N PHE A 214 11.97 -41.71 -17.11
CA PHE A 214 11.23 -42.12 -15.92
C PHE A 214 11.93 -43.30 -15.22
N ALA A 215 12.36 -43.08 -13.97
CA ALA A 215 12.90 -44.16 -13.14
C ALA A 215 11.77 -44.88 -12.40
N PRO A 216 11.49 -46.18 -12.62
CA PRO A 216 10.33 -46.89 -12.06
C PRO A 216 10.48 -47.31 -10.58
N TYR A 217 11.18 -46.50 -9.78
CA TYR A 217 11.28 -46.67 -8.33
C TYR A 217 9.90 -46.57 -7.65
N GLY A 218 9.57 -47.53 -6.78
CA GLY A 218 8.29 -47.55 -6.05
C GLY A 218 7.06 -47.91 -6.91
N CYS A 219 7.27 -48.25 -8.18
CA CYS A 219 6.23 -48.84 -9.03
C CYS A 219 6.01 -50.31 -8.63
N TRP A 220 4.78 -50.80 -8.71
CA TRP A 220 4.44 -52.17 -8.34
C TRP A 220 4.35 -53.08 -9.57
N ILE A 221 3.64 -52.65 -10.62
CA ILE A 221 3.24 -53.51 -11.73
C ILE A 221 4.45 -53.87 -12.60
N ILE A 222 5.25 -52.88 -13.01
CA ILE A 222 6.49 -53.13 -13.79
C ILE A 222 7.45 -54.08 -13.07
N HIS A 223 7.61 -53.91 -11.76
CA HIS A 223 8.47 -54.75 -10.93
C HIS A 223 7.97 -56.18 -10.83
N GLN A 224 6.65 -56.36 -10.77
CA GLN A 224 6.04 -57.68 -10.85
C GLN A 224 6.20 -58.32 -12.23
N ILE A 225 6.27 -57.54 -13.31
CA ILE A 225 6.48 -58.10 -14.66
C ILE A 225 7.92 -58.63 -14.82
N TRP A 226 8.94 -57.82 -14.56
CA TRP A 226 10.33 -58.19 -14.86
C TRP A 226 11.11 -58.84 -13.70
N ASN A 227 10.57 -58.86 -12.47
CA ASN A 227 11.29 -59.34 -11.28
C ASN A 227 10.37 -60.00 -10.25
N HIS A 228 9.33 -60.69 -10.72
CA HIS A 228 8.32 -61.32 -9.85
C HIS A 228 8.91 -62.22 -8.76
N LYS A 229 9.84 -63.10 -9.13
CA LYS A 229 10.35 -64.15 -8.21
C LYS A 229 11.00 -63.56 -6.95
N GLN A 230 11.64 -62.40 -7.06
CA GLN A 230 12.24 -61.70 -5.92
C GLN A 230 11.22 -60.97 -5.04
N LEU A 231 10.01 -60.72 -5.55
CA LEU A 231 8.96 -60.00 -4.84
C LEU A 231 7.93 -60.93 -4.20
N VAL A 232 8.04 -62.25 -4.40
CA VAL A 232 7.17 -63.23 -3.74
C VAL A 232 7.31 -63.09 -2.23
N GLY A 233 6.18 -62.88 -1.54
CA GLY A 233 6.14 -62.62 -0.10
C GLY A 233 6.37 -61.17 0.32
N SER A 234 6.86 -60.30 -0.58
CA SER A 234 7.03 -58.88 -0.31
C SER A 234 5.71 -58.10 -0.39
N ARG A 235 5.53 -57.14 0.52
CA ARG A 235 4.42 -56.17 0.50
C ARG A 235 4.82 -54.81 -0.09
N SER A 236 6.10 -54.61 -0.40
CA SER A 236 6.64 -53.35 -0.93
C SER A 236 6.90 -53.45 -2.43
N ALA A 237 6.60 -52.36 -3.14
CA ALA A 237 7.19 -52.10 -4.45
C ALA A 237 8.71 -52.08 -4.28
N GLY A 238 9.43 -52.83 -5.11
CA GLY A 238 10.89 -52.85 -5.07
C GLY A 238 11.48 -51.45 -5.28
N TRP A 239 12.72 -51.29 -4.83
CA TRP A 239 13.49 -50.05 -4.95
C TRP A 239 14.43 -50.03 -6.17
N SER A 240 14.40 -51.05 -7.02
CA SER A 240 15.21 -51.07 -8.25
C SER A 240 14.61 -50.13 -9.30
N SER A 241 15.44 -49.48 -10.11
CA SER A 241 15.01 -48.76 -11.32
C SER A 241 15.30 -49.55 -12.60
N THR A 242 16.05 -50.65 -12.50
CA THR A 242 16.50 -51.46 -13.62
C THR A 242 15.92 -52.88 -13.55
N PRO A 243 15.73 -53.54 -14.72
CA PRO A 243 15.39 -54.95 -14.74
C PRO A 243 16.52 -55.79 -14.12
N PRO A 244 16.21 -56.91 -13.46
CA PRO A 244 17.19 -57.77 -12.80
C PRO A 244 18.10 -58.46 -13.83
N ASP A 245 19.31 -58.83 -13.42
CA ASP A 245 20.26 -59.52 -14.31
C ASP A 245 19.85 -60.93 -14.68
N LYS A 246 19.11 -61.62 -13.82
CA LYS A 246 18.58 -62.95 -14.10
C LYS A 246 17.19 -62.82 -14.70
N LEU A 247 17.08 -62.96 -16.03
CA LEU A 247 15.80 -62.92 -16.75
C LEU A 247 14.81 -63.96 -16.23
N SER A 248 15.29 -65.09 -15.71
CA SER A 248 14.45 -66.12 -15.08
C SER A 248 13.64 -65.65 -13.87
N ASN A 249 13.88 -64.43 -13.35
CA ASN A 249 13.08 -63.81 -12.29
C ASN A 249 11.79 -63.14 -12.79
N ARG A 250 11.63 -62.92 -14.11
CA ARG A 250 10.42 -62.33 -14.70
C ARG A 250 9.20 -63.20 -14.43
N ALA A 251 8.03 -62.57 -14.37
CA ALA A 251 6.77 -63.29 -14.22
C ALA A 251 6.52 -64.17 -15.45
N TYR A 252 6.17 -65.43 -15.21
CA TYR A 252 5.88 -66.44 -16.22
C TYR A 252 7.00 -66.55 -17.28
N ASP A 253 8.22 -66.84 -16.84
CA ASP A 253 9.43 -66.92 -17.69
C ASP A 253 9.22 -67.70 -18.99
N GLU A 254 8.60 -68.88 -18.93
CA GLU A 254 8.34 -69.73 -20.10
C GLU A 254 7.38 -69.09 -21.10
N ALA A 255 6.44 -68.23 -20.66
CA ALA A 255 5.51 -67.56 -21.55
C ALA A 255 6.21 -66.57 -22.49
N TRP A 256 7.27 -65.90 -22.02
CA TRP A 256 8.06 -64.96 -22.84
C TRP A 256 8.84 -65.65 -23.96
N LYS A 257 9.10 -66.97 -23.84
CA LYS A 257 9.87 -67.76 -24.82
C LYS A 257 9.01 -68.32 -25.95
N LEU A 258 7.68 -68.18 -25.87
CA LEU A 258 6.75 -68.73 -26.87
C LEU A 258 6.77 -67.96 -28.19
N SER A 259 6.92 -66.64 -28.14
CA SER A 259 6.92 -65.79 -29.33
C SER A 259 7.79 -64.53 -29.12
N PRO A 260 8.61 -64.13 -30.11
CA PRO A 260 9.38 -62.89 -30.05
C PRO A 260 8.52 -61.63 -30.28
N GLU A 261 7.33 -61.78 -30.86
CA GLU A 261 6.47 -60.67 -31.32
C GLU A 261 6.15 -59.62 -30.24
N PRO A 262 5.81 -59.97 -28.98
CA PRO A 262 5.56 -58.98 -27.94
C PRO A 262 6.80 -58.13 -27.64
N LEU A 263 7.98 -58.75 -27.62
CA LEU A 263 9.24 -58.08 -27.32
C LEU A 263 9.68 -57.17 -28.48
N LEU A 264 9.48 -57.61 -29.72
CA LEU A 264 9.75 -56.79 -30.92
C LEU A 264 8.88 -55.53 -30.93
N ARG A 265 7.56 -55.68 -30.69
CA ARG A 265 6.66 -54.53 -30.54
C ARG A 265 7.07 -53.62 -29.40
N LEU A 266 7.44 -54.19 -28.24
CA LEU A 266 7.85 -53.41 -27.08
C LEU A 266 9.08 -52.55 -27.37
N ILE A 267 10.06 -53.06 -28.13
CA ILE A 267 11.23 -52.29 -28.55
C ILE A 267 10.84 -51.11 -29.43
N GLU A 268 9.89 -51.28 -30.33
CA GLU A 268 9.42 -50.18 -31.20
C GLU A 268 8.61 -49.14 -30.40
N ASP A 269 7.71 -49.61 -29.53
CA ASP A 269 6.70 -48.79 -28.88
C ASP A 269 7.14 -48.06 -27.60
N SER A 270 8.10 -48.61 -26.84
CA SER A 270 8.45 -48.10 -25.50
C SER A 270 9.54 -47.04 -25.53
N GLU A 271 9.41 -45.93 -24.83
CA GLU A 271 10.48 -44.90 -24.80
C GLU A 271 11.45 -45.07 -23.62
N ASN A 272 11.13 -45.94 -22.66
CA ASN A 272 11.90 -46.07 -21.43
C ASN A 272 13.10 -47.02 -21.56
N ASP A 273 14.31 -46.52 -21.26
CA ASP A 273 15.55 -47.30 -21.43
C ASP A 273 15.58 -48.59 -20.61
N ALA A 274 15.04 -48.61 -19.39
CA ALA A 274 15.01 -49.82 -18.56
C ALA A 274 14.07 -50.89 -19.13
N VAL A 275 12.93 -50.48 -19.69
CA VAL A 275 12.00 -51.37 -20.39
C VAL A 275 12.62 -51.88 -21.68
N LEU A 276 13.26 -51.01 -22.45
CA LEU A 276 13.97 -51.38 -23.67
C LEU A 276 15.11 -52.35 -23.37
N ARG A 277 15.86 -52.14 -22.29
CA ARG A 277 16.89 -53.07 -21.81
C ARG A 277 16.32 -54.45 -21.47
N PHE A 278 15.15 -54.49 -20.85
CA PHE A 278 14.47 -55.77 -20.59
C PHE A 278 14.10 -56.48 -21.89
N ALA A 279 13.59 -55.73 -22.87
CA ALA A 279 13.18 -56.27 -24.16
C ALA A 279 14.36 -56.75 -25.02
N THR A 280 15.41 -55.94 -25.17
CA THR A 280 16.61 -56.29 -25.94
C THR A 280 17.30 -57.51 -25.36
N ARG A 281 17.51 -57.56 -24.03
CA ARG A 281 18.11 -58.72 -23.37
C ARG A 281 17.28 -59.99 -23.53
N SER A 282 15.95 -59.87 -23.46
CA SER A 282 15.06 -61.03 -23.64
C SER A 282 15.14 -61.55 -25.07
N LEU A 283 15.16 -60.67 -26.08
CA LEU A 283 15.33 -61.07 -27.48
C LEU A 283 16.70 -61.71 -27.75
N GLU A 284 17.79 -61.15 -27.24
CA GLU A 284 19.13 -61.71 -27.41
C GLU A 284 19.28 -63.09 -26.77
N THR A 285 18.66 -63.30 -25.61
CA THR A 285 18.78 -64.55 -24.85
C THR A 285 17.84 -65.63 -25.36
N ASP A 286 16.58 -65.29 -25.60
CA ASP A 286 15.53 -66.27 -25.86
C ASP A 286 15.29 -66.48 -27.38
N PHE A 287 15.64 -65.52 -28.24
CA PHE A 287 15.38 -65.56 -29.69
C PHE A 287 16.58 -65.17 -30.58
N PRO A 288 17.78 -65.75 -30.37
CA PRO A 288 18.97 -65.39 -31.15
C PRO A 288 18.82 -65.66 -32.67
N GLU A 289 18.05 -66.69 -33.05
CA GLU A 289 17.81 -67.03 -34.46
C GLU A 289 17.01 -65.95 -35.20
N THR A 290 16.05 -65.31 -34.52
CA THR A 290 15.25 -64.21 -35.08
C THR A 290 16.09 -62.97 -35.38
N LEU A 291 17.27 -62.84 -34.76
CA LEU A 291 18.16 -61.70 -34.88
C LEU A 291 19.30 -61.90 -35.91
N ARG A 292 19.30 -62.99 -36.68
CA ARG A 292 20.33 -63.25 -37.70
C ARG A 292 20.13 -62.42 -38.97
N ASP A 293 18.90 -62.40 -39.49
CA ASP A 293 18.56 -61.76 -40.76
C ASP A 293 17.69 -60.51 -40.51
N VAL A 294 18.35 -59.44 -40.09
CA VAL A 294 17.70 -58.19 -39.67
C VAL A 294 17.67 -57.19 -40.82
N ASP A 295 16.51 -56.58 -41.06
CA ASP A 295 16.34 -55.53 -42.08
C ASP A 295 17.10 -54.24 -41.70
N ALA A 296 17.82 -53.67 -42.67
CA ALA A 296 18.55 -52.42 -42.53
C ALA A 296 17.61 -51.25 -42.17
N ALA A 297 16.43 -51.17 -42.78
CA ALA A 297 15.51 -50.06 -42.50
C ALA A 297 14.96 -50.12 -41.06
N TRP A 298 14.75 -51.33 -40.53
CA TRP A 298 14.40 -51.53 -39.11
C TRP A 298 15.52 -51.09 -38.16
N LEU A 299 16.78 -51.48 -38.42
CA LEU A 299 17.94 -51.01 -37.64
C LEU A 299 18.07 -49.48 -37.68
N GLY A 300 17.82 -48.87 -38.84
CA GLY A 300 17.81 -47.42 -38.99
C GLY A 300 16.76 -46.74 -38.13
N ARG A 301 15.54 -47.30 -38.02
CA ARG A 301 14.49 -46.78 -37.12
C ARG A 301 14.87 -46.94 -35.65
N LEU A 302 15.37 -48.12 -35.25
CA LEU A 302 15.77 -48.39 -33.87
C LEU A 302 16.95 -47.54 -33.42
N GLY A 303 17.97 -47.38 -34.27
CA GLY A 303 19.18 -46.62 -33.94
C GLY A 303 18.95 -45.12 -33.77
N ARG A 304 17.84 -44.57 -34.29
CA ARG A 304 17.43 -43.17 -34.05
C ARG A 304 16.70 -42.96 -32.73
N LYS A 305 16.31 -44.04 -32.05
CA LYS A 305 15.58 -43.97 -30.78
C LYS A 305 16.55 -43.61 -29.66
N PRO A 306 16.33 -42.54 -28.88
CA PRO A 306 17.30 -42.00 -27.92
C PRO A 306 17.43 -42.88 -26.65
N SER A 307 17.89 -44.12 -26.80
CA SER A 307 18.03 -45.12 -25.72
C SER A 307 19.40 -45.79 -25.83
N GLY A 308 20.19 -45.70 -24.75
CA GLY A 308 21.52 -46.32 -24.69
C GLY A 308 21.44 -47.84 -24.84
N SER A 309 20.44 -48.47 -24.22
CA SER A 309 20.24 -49.92 -24.29
C SER A 309 19.88 -50.40 -25.69
N VAL A 310 19.08 -49.63 -26.45
CA VAL A 310 18.79 -49.93 -27.87
C VAL A 310 20.00 -49.68 -28.74
N HIS A 311 20.74 -48.60 -28.51
CA HIS A 311 21.96 -48.33 -29.27
C HIS A 311 22.99 -49.45 -29.11
N GLU A 312 23.20 -49.96 -27.89
CA GLU A 312 24.09 -51.11 -27.64
C GLU A 312 23.63 -52.36 -28.37
N PHE A 313 22.33 -52.62 -28.37
CA PHE A 313 21.71 -53.72 -29.08
C PHE A 313 21.91 -53.59 -30.60
N VAL A 314 21.61 -52.43 -31.19
CA VAL A 314 21.83 -52.15 -32.61
C VAL A 314 23.30 -52.35 -32.98
N ILE A 315 24.24 -51.81 -32.20
CA ILE A 315 25.67 -52.02 -32.46
C ILE A 315 26.05 -53.50 -32.38
N SER A 316 25.52 -54.23 -31.39
CA SER A 316 25.79 -55.68 -31.30
C SER A 316 25.30 -56.46 -32.52
N LEU A 317 24.20 -56.05 -33.14
CA LEU A 317 23.70 -56.65 -34.39
C LEU A 317 24.57 -56.27 -35.59
N LEU A 318 24.99 -55.00 -35.70
CA LEU A 318 25.89 -54.54 -36.76
C LEU A 318 27.26 -55.24 -36.68
N GLU A 319 27.78 -55.51 -35.47
CA GLU A 319 29.07 -56.20 -35.25
C GLU A 319 29.01 -57.70 -35.57
N ARG A 320 27.84 -58.36 -35.39
CA ARG A 320 27.67 -59.80 -35.59
C ARG A 320 27.48 -60.20 -37.06
N SER A 321 26.96 -59.31 -37.89
CA SER A 321 26.57 -59.62 -39.27
C SER A 321 27.55 -59.02 -40.29
N PRO A 322 28.22 -59.84 -41.12
CA PRO A 322 29.18 -59.37 -42.13
C PRO A 322 28.61 -58.41 -43.19
N GLU A 323 27.29 -58.45 -43.39
CA GLU A 323 26.56 -57.57 -44.31
C GLU A 323 26.58 -56.10 -43.87
N PHE A 324 26.67 -55.86 -42.57
CA PHE A 324 26.68 -54.53 -41.95
C PHE A 324 28.09 -53.98 -41.67
N HIS A 325 29.10 -54.45 -42.42
CA HIS A 325 30.45 -53.88 -42.33
C HIS A 325 30.43 -52.36 -42.58
N GLN A 326 31.25 -51.60 -41.85
CA GLN A 326 31.23 -50.12 -41.85
C GLN A 326 31.25 -49.50 -43.25
N SER A 327 32.04 -50.03 -44.17
CA SER A 327 32.12 -49.54 -45.56
C SER A 327 30.82 -49.66 -46.36
N LYS A 328 29.90 -50.57 -45.99
CA LYS A 328 28.62 -50.81 -46.69
C LYS A 328 27.46 -50.01 -46.09
N LEU A 329 27.59 -49.50 -44.86
CA LEU A 329 26.50 -48.84 -44.13
C LEU A 329 25.91 -47.63 -44.85
N ALA A 330 26.72 -46.88 -45.61
CA ALA A 330 26.22 -45.76 -46.40
C ALA A 330 25.29 -46.22 -47.54
N GLY A 331 25.62 -47.31 -48.23
CA GLY A 331 24.78 -47.90 -49.28
C GLY A 331 23.49 -48.54 -48.75
N LEU A 332 23.46 -48.88 -47.46
CA LEU A 332 22.30 -49.44 -46.76
C LEU A 332 21.40 -48.36 -46.11
N GLY A 333 21.70 -47.07 -46.32
CA GLY A 333 20.92 -45.96 -45.75
C GLY A 333 21.11 -45.75 -44.24
N LEU A 334 22.17 -46.32 -43.65
CA LEU A 334 22.45 -46.26 -42.21
C LEU A 334 23.45 -45.17 -41.81
N HIS A 335 23.99 -44.42 -42.78
CA HIS A 335 25.02 -43.40 -42.55
C HIS A 335 24.65 -42.38 -41.47
N ASP A 336 23.52 -41.68 -41.65
CA ASP A 336 23.08 -40.62 -40.74
C ASP A 336 22.77 -41.18 -39.34
N MET A 337 22.18 -42.37 -39.28
CA MET A 337 21.87 -43.04 -38.01
C MET A 337 23.15 -43.30 -37.21
N VAL A 338 24.20 -43.84 -37.84
CA VAL A 338 25.46 -44.13 -37.15
C VAL A 338 26.17 -42.85 -36.72
N LEU A 339 26.07 -41.77 -37.50
CA LEU A 339 26.59 -40.46 -37.06
C LEU A 339 25.80 -39.87 -35.89
N ASP A 340 24.48 -40.07 -35.85
CA ASP A 340 23.66 -39.63 -34.73
C ASP A 340 23.97 -40.38 -33.43
N LEU A 341 24.48 -41.61 -33.51
CA LEU A 341 24.98 -42.36 -32.35
C LEU A 341 26.20 -41.69 -31.68
N LEU A 342 26.83 -40.67 -32.28
CA LEU A 342 27.82 -39.84 -31.57
C LEU A 342 27.21 -39.18 -30.32
N SER A 343 25.93 -38.80 -30.37
CA SER A 343 25.16 -38.25 -29.25
C SER A 343 24.59 -39.33 -28.31
N SER A 344 24.89 -40.61 -28.54
CA SER A 344 24.36 -41.71 -27.74
C SER A 344 24.79 -41.62 -26.27
N PRO A 345 23.90 -41.93 -25.31
CA PRO A 345 24.27 -42.08 -23.91
C PRO A 345 25.09 -43.35 -23.64
N SER A 346 25.12 -44.32 -24.56
CA SER A 346 25.99 -45.51 -24.44
C SER A 346 27.39 -45.21 -24.97
N GLU A 347 28.40 -45.46 -24.13
CA GLU A 347 29.81 -45.36 -24.54
C GLU A 347 30.17 -46.35 -25.66
N LYS A 348 29.56 -47.55 -25.67
CA LYS A 348 29.84 -48.55 -26.72
C LYS A 348 29.40 -48.02 -28.08
N ALA A 349 28.18 -47.49 -28.16
CA ALA A 349 27.64 -46.92 -29.38
C ALA A 349 28.38 -45.65 -29.82
N ALA A 350 28.72 -44.79 -28.87
CA ALA A 350 29.52 -43.60 -29.16
C ALA A 350 30.90 -43.96 -29.73
N LYS A 351 31.60 -44.97 -29.19
CA LYS A 351 32.90 -45.43 -29.72
C LYS A 351 32.78 -45.95 -31.15
N TYR A 352 31.78 -46.81 -31.42
CA TYR A 352 31.51 -47.30 -32.77
C TYR A 352 31.26 -46.15 -33.76
N ALA A 353 30.45 -45.17 -33.35
CA ALA A 353 30.15 -43.99 -34.15
C ALA A 353 31.38 -43.10 -34.39
N ILE A 354 32.26 -42.94 -33.41
CA ILE A 354 33.53 -42.20 -33.56
C ILE A 354 34.43 -42.87 -34.59
N ASP A 355 34.58 -44.19 -34.52
CA ASP A 355 35.44 -44.93 -35.45
C ASP A 355 34.87 -44.87 -36.87
N TYR A 356 33.55 -44.96 -37.02
CA TYR A 356 32.87 -44.71 -38.29
C TYR A 356 33.08 -43.27 -38.79
N ALA A 357 32.88 -42.26 -37.93
CA ALA A 357 32.98 -40.85 -38.30
C ALA A 357 34.38 -40.45 -38.75
N LYS A 358 35.44 -41.03 -38.17
CA LYS A 358 36.83 -40.79 -38.58
C LYS A 358 37.12 -41.21 -40.02
N VAL A 359 36.49 -42.29 -40.48
CA VAL A 359 36.77 -42.88 -41.81
C VAL A 359 35.74 -42.44 -42.85
N HIS A 360 34.47 -42.33 -42.44
CA HIS A 360 33.33 -42.16 -43.35
C HIS A 360 32.46 -40.92 -43.07
N GLY A 361 32.68 -40.20 -41.96
CA GLY A 361 31.75 -39.14 -41.48
C GLY A 361 31.87 -37.76 -42.14
N GLY A 362 32.88 -37.52 -42.97
CA GLY A 362 33.11 -36.20 -43.59
C GLY A 362 33.38 -35.07 -42.58
N LYS A 363 33.19 -33.82 -42.98
CA LYS A 363 33.40 -32.64 -42.12
C LYS A 363 32.12 -32.32 -41.35
N LEU A 364 32.12 -32.57 -40.04
CA LEU A 364 30.99 -32.24 -39.16
C LEU A 364 30.86 -30.71 -38.98
N PRO A 365 29.64 -30.15 -39.01
CA PRO A 365 29.41 -28.72 -38.74
C PRO A 365 29.84 -28.32 -37.32
N ALA A 366 30.34 -27.08 -37.16
CA ALA A 366 30.78 -26.57 -35.86
C ALA A 366 29.69 -26.65 -34.78
N GLN A 367 28.44 -26.33 -35.13
CA GLN A 367 27.31 -26.41 -34.21
C GLN A 367 27.09 -27.82 -33.67
N ARG A 368 27.16 -28.84 -34.54
CA ARG A 368 27.01 -30.25 -34.15
C ARG A 368 28.13 -30.66 -33.19
N LEU A 369 29.35 -30.21 -33.44
CA LEU A 369 30.49 -30.47 -32.54
C LEU A 369 30.31 -29.80 -31.17
N ILE A 370 29.78 -28.58 -31.12
CA ILE A 370 29.46 -27.88 -29.85
C ILE A 370 28.44 -28.70 -29.05
N ASP A 371 27.35 -29.12 -29.68
CA ASP A 371 26.30 -29.91 -29.01
C ASP A 371 26.84 -31.25 -28.48
N LEU A 372 27.75 -31.89 -29.22
CA LEU A 372 28.43 -33.12 -28.80
C LEU A 372 29.38 -32.91 -27.61
N VAL A 373 30.07 -31.77 -27.54
CA VAL A 373 30.92 -31.42 -26.39
C VAL A 373 30.10 -31.15 -25.13
N GLU A 374 28.90 -30.58 -25.26
CA GLU A 374 28.03 -30.32 -24.11
C GLU A 374 27.36 -31.59 -23.59
N SER A 375 26.76 -32.36 -24.49
CA SER A 375 25.82 -33.45 -24.13
C SER A 375 26.37 -34.87 -24.32
N GLY A 376 27.47 -35.04 -25.07
CA GLY A 376 27.95 -36.37 -25.47
C GLY A 376 28.58 -37.20 -24.35
N SER A 377 28.84 -38.48 -24.65
CA SER A 377 29.64 -39.35 -23.77
C SER A 377 31.09 -38.86 -23.64
N GLY A 378 31.83 -39.34 -22.63
CA GLY A 378 33.24 -38.96 -22.43
C GLY A 378 34.12 -39.08 -23.70
N PRO A 379 34.09 -40.23 -24.41
CA PRO A 379 34.77 -40.38 -25.70
C PRO A 379 34.32 -39.39 -26.78
N THR A 380 33.01 -39.16 -26.90
CA THR A 380 32.43 -38.21 -27.86
C THR A 380 32.93 -36.78 -27.60
N LYS A 381 32.92 -36.35 -26.33
CA LYS A 381 33.36 -35.02 -25.92
C LYS A 381 34.81 -34.77 -26.33
N LYS A 382 35.68 -35.76 -26.09
CA LYS A 382 37.10 -35.69 -26.49
C LYS A 382 37.25 -35.59 -28.01
N PHE A 383 36.55 -36.45 -28.76
CA PHE A 383 36.56 -36.41 -30.23
C PHE A 383 36.07 -35.06 -30.77
N ALA A 384 34.96 -34.54 -30.26
CA ALA A 384 34.39 -33.28 -30.71
C ALA A 384 35.27 -32.07 -30.36
N GLN A 385 35.91 -32.08 -29.18
CA GLN A 385 36.91 -31.08 -28.80
C GLN A 385 38.10 -31.08 -29.77
N GLU A 386 38.67 -32.25 -30.08
CA GLU A 386 39.80 -32.38 -31.02
C GLU A 386 39.45 -31.87 -32.44
N GLN A 387 38.18 -31.98 -32.86
CA GLN A 387 37.71 -31.42 -34.12
C GLN A 387 37.49 -29.90 -34.05
N LEU A 388 36.94 -29.38 -32.95
CA LEU A 388 36.78 -27.94 -32.73
C LEU A 388 38.13 -27.21 -32.66
N GLU A 389 39.16 -27.83 -32.10
CA GLU A 389 40.52 -27.26 -32.05
C GLU A 389 41.08 -26.93 -33.44
N LYS A 390 40.72 -27.75 -34.44
CA LYS A 390 41.16 -27.62 -35.83
C LYS A 390 40.39 -26.54 -36.63
N LEU A 391 39.24 -26.06 -36.13
CA LEU A 391 38.45 -25.02 -36.79
C LEU A 391 38.96 -23.61 -36.42
N ALA A 392 38.82 -22.65 -37.34
CA ALA A 392 39.13 -21.26 -37.04
C ALA A 392 38.06 -20.65 -36.12
N ALA A 393 38.43 -19.65 -35.31
CA ALA A 393 37.50 -19.00 -34.37
C ALA A 393 36.25 -18.43 -35.06
N LYS A 394 36.42 -17.89 -36.28
CA LYS A 394 35.31 -17.35 -37.09
C LYS A 394 34.37 -18.43 -37.63
N ASP A 395 34.87 -19.63 -37.91
CA ASP A 395 34.06 -20.76 -38.40
C ASP A 395 33.19 -21.37 -37.28
N ILE A 396 33.63 -21.23 -36.03
CA ILE A 396 32.85 -21.63 -34.85
C ILE A 396 31.83 -20.54 -34.49
N GLY A 397 32.22 -19.28 -34.64
CA GLY A 397 31.40 -18.11 -34.30
C GLY A 397 31.41 -17.79 -32.80
N LEU A 398 31.32 -16.50 -32.48
CA LEU A 398 31.32 -16.03 -31.08
C LEU A 398 30.19 -16.65 -30.23
N PRO A 399 28.93 -16.79 -30.71
CA PRO A 399 27.88 -17.46 -29.94
C PRO A 399 28.22 -18.91 -29.59
N GLY A 400 28.84 -19.65 -30.53
CA GLY A 400 29.28 -21.02 -30.31
C GLY A 400 30.42 -21.13 -29.30
N LEU A 401 31.40 -20.23 -29.37
CA LEU A 401 32.52 -20.19 -28.42
C LEU A 401 32.07 -19.79 -27.01
N VAL A 402 31.10 -18.88 -26.90
CA VAL A 402 30.52 -18.49 -25.60
C VAL A 402 29.83 -19.67 -24.92
N ARG A 403 29.07 -20.49 -25.66
CA ARG A 403 28.50 -21.73 -25.13
C ARG A 403 29.58 -22.68 -24.58
N LEU A 404 30.70 -22.78 -25.27
CA LEU A 404 31.84 -23.63 -24.87
C LEU A 404 32.59 -23.14 -23.62
N LEU A 405 32.43 -21.88 -23.18
CA LEU A 405 33.09 -21.37 -21.96
C LEU A 405 32.76 -22.21 -20.72
N ASN A 406 31.57 -22.80 -20.67
CA ASN A 406 31.12 -23.60 -19.53
C ASN A 406 31.61 -25.05 -19.56
N THR A 407 32.09 -25.55 -20.70
CA THR A 407 32.47 -26.95 -20.90
C THR A 407 33.96 -27.13 -21.21
N VAL A 408 34.52 -26.35 -22.13
CA VAL A 408 35.91 -26.43 -22.60
C VAL A 408 36.58 -25.06 -22.55
N GLN A 409 36.58 -24.48 -21.35
CA GLN A 409 36.98 -23.10 -21.07
C GLN A 409 38.28 -22.67 -21.77
N LYS A 410 39.38 -23.42 -21.58
CA LYS A 410 40.70 -23.04 -22.13
C LYS A 410 40.71 -22.90 -23.65
N LEU A 411 39.97 -23.76 -24.34
CA LEU A 411 39.84 -23.71 -25.80
C LEU A 411 39.00 -22.51 -26.22
N ALA A 412 37.85 -22.31 -25.56
CA ALA A 412 36.94 -21.21 -25.84
C ALA A 412 37.63 -19.85 -25.60
N GLU A 413 38.27 -19.64 -24.45
CA GLU A 413 39.01 -18.42 -24.13
C GLU A 413 40.07 -18.10 -25.18
N LYS A 414 40.92 -19.10 -25.51
CA LYS A 414 41.97 -18.94 -26.52
C LYS A 414 41.38 -18.53 -27.88
N LYS A 415 40.35 -19.23 -28.36
CA LYS A 415 39.73 -18.95 -29.67
C LYS A 415 38.99 -17.61 -29.68
N ILE A 416 38.37 -17.20 -28.58
CA ILE A 416 37.71 -15.89 -28.48
C ILE A 416 38.76 -14.78 -28.55
N GLU A 417 39.86 -14.91 -27.79
CA GLU A 417 40.96 -13.94 -27.78
C GLU A 417 41.69 -13.83 -29.13
N GLU A 418 41.78 -14.93 -29.89
CA GLU A 418 42.39 -14.95 -31.23
C GLU A 418 41.52 -14.28 -32.31
N GLY A 419 40.20 -14.18 -32.11
CA GLY A 419 39.25 -13.90 -33.20
C GLY A 419 38.26 -12.75 -32.99
N PHE A 420 38.04 -12.31 -31.75
CA PHE A 420 36.95 -11.39 -31.41
C PHE A 420 37.38 -10.32 -30.39
N THR A 421 36.64 -9.21 -30.37
CA THR A 421 36.82 -8.06 -29.49
C THR A 421 35.50 -7.74 -28.78
N PRO A 422 35.48 -6.87 -27.75
CA PRO A 422 34.22 -6.50 -27.09
C PRO A 422 33.19 -5.84 -28.01
N ALA A 423 33.60 -5.29 -29.16
CA ALA A 423 32.68 -4.73 -30.16
C ALA A 423 31.87 -5.80 -30.90
N ASP A 424 32.33 -7.06 -30.92
CA ASP A 424 31.65 -8.18 -31.57
C ASP A 424 30.54 -8.79 -30.68
N ILE A 425 30.44 -8.36 -29.42
CA ILE A 425 29.40 -8.82 -28.48
C ILE A 425 28.09 -8.12 -28.82
N THR A 426 27.10 -8.89 -29.28
CA THR A 426 25.73 -8.41 -29.51
C THR A 426 24.95 -8.28 -28.20
N ALA A 427 23.86 -7.52 -28.23
CA ALA A 427 23.02 -7.31 -27.06
C ALA A 427 22.37 -8.61 -26.54
N GLU A 428 21.92 -9.48 -27.44
CA GLU A 428 21.40 -10.80 -27.08
C GLU A 428 22.47 -11.69 -26.46
N LEU A 429 23.67 -11.72 -27.05
CA LEU A 429 24.78 -12.52 -26.53
C LEU A 429 25.26 -12.02 -25.17
N TYR A 430 25.22 -10.71 -24.93
CA TYR A 430 25.55 -10.14 -23.63
C TYR A 430 24.57 -10.62 -22.54
N VAL A 431 23.27 -10.68 -22.85
CA VAL A 431 22.26 -11.26 -21.95
C VAL A 431 22.49 -12.76 -21.74
N ASP A 432 22.86 -13.50 -22.78
CA ASP A 432 23.21 -14.91 -22.66
C ASP A 432 24.43 -15.12 -21.76
N LEU A 433 25.47 -14.29 -21.88
CA LEU A 433 26.65 -14.34 -21.01
C LEU A 433 26.31 -14.03 -19.55
N LEU A 434 25.44 -13.05 -19.31
CA LEU A 434 24.97 -12.72 -17.97
C LEU A 434 24.03 -13.78 -17.40
N THR A 435 23.33 -14.58 -18.21
CA THR A 435 22.43 -15.64 -17.72
C THR A 435 23.06 -17.04 -17.74
N GLY A 436 24.18 -17.22 -18.46
CA GLY A 436 24.87 -18.50 -18.70
C GLY A 436 25.66 -19.08 -17.54
N GLY A 437 25.51 -18.53 -16.32
CA GLY A 437 26.14 -18.99 -15.09
C GLY A 437 27.34 -18.16 -14.63
N TRP A 438 27.88 -18.49 -13.45
CA TRP A 438 28.98 -17.75 -12.80
C TRP A 438 30.23 -17.61 -13.68
N ARG A 439 30.61 -18.65 -14.42
CA ARG A 439 31.83 -18.65 -15.24
C ARG A 439 31.72 -17.72 -16.44
N SER A 440 30.60 -17.77 -17.17
CA SER A 440 30.32 -16.86 -18.29
C SER A 440 30.30 -15.39 -17.84
N ARG A 441 29.72 -15.11 -16.67
CA ARG A 441 29.71 -13.77 -16.05
C ARG A 441 31.11 -13.28 -15.71
N GLN A 442 31.89 -14.10 -15.01
CA GLN A 442 33.25 -13.77 -14.63
C GLN A 442 34.12 -13.51 -15.86
N TRP A 443 33.95 -14.33 -16.90
CA TRP A 443 34.68 -14.17 -18.15
C TRP A 443 34.33 -12.85 -18.87
N VAL A 444 33.04 -12.52 -19.04
CA VAL A 444 32.66 -11.29 -19.75
C VAL A 444 33.15 -10.04 -19.02
N GLU A 445 33.10 -10.03 -17.68
CA GLU A 445 33.66 -8.94 -16.87
C GLU A 445 35.18 -8.79 -17.06
N GLN A 446 35.91 -9.91 -17.03
CA GLN A 446 37.35 -9.91 -17.26
C GLN A 446 37.70 -9.51 -18.69
N PHE A 447 36.89 -9.91 -19.68
CA PHE A 447 37.09 -9.58 -21.08
C PHE A 447 36.97 -8.08 -21.32
N PHE A 448 35.91 -7.43 -20.84
CA PHE A 448 35.77 -5.97 -20.89
C PHE A 448 36.92 -5.26 -20.13
N THR A 449 37.28 -5.77 -18.94
CA THR A 449 38.37 -5.21 -18.13
C THR A 449 39.73 -5.29 -18.84
N LYS A 450 40.07 -6.45 -19.43
CA LYS A 450 41.32 -6.70 -20.16
C LYS A 450 41.44 -5.80 -21.39
N HIS A 451 40.33 -5.58 -22.10
CA HIS A 451 40.27 -4.65 -23.24
C HIS A 451 40.15 -3.17 -22.85
N LYS A 452 40.11 -2.84 -21.54
CA LYS A 452 39.93 -1.48 -21.01
C LYS A 452 38.68 -0.78 -21.59
N GLN A 453 37.63 -1.55 -21.86
CA GLN A 453 36.35 -1.07 -22.36
C GLN A 453 35.26 -1.33 -21.33
N LYS A 454 34.21 -0.50 -21.32
CA LYS A 454 32.99 -0.75 -20.55
C LYS A 454 31.90 -1.25 -21.50
N PRO A 455 30.91 -2.03 -21.02
CA PRO A 455 29.73 -2.34 -21.81
C PRO A 455 29.06 -1.06 -22.31
N SER A 456 28.61 -1.06 -23.57
CA SER A 456 27.94 0.11 -24.13
C SER A 456 26.54 0.29 -23.50
N ALA A 457 25.99 1.51 -23.58
CA ALA A 457 24.63 1.77 -23.11
C ALA A 457 23.59 0.86 -23.78
N ALA A 458 23.77 0.50 -25.06
CA ALA A 458 22.88 -0.41 -25.78
C ALA A 458 22.86 -1.82 -25.18
N LEU A 459 24.03 -2.36 -24.81
CA LEU A 459 24.13 -3.68 -24.17
C LEU A 459 23.44 -3.69 -22.80
N LEU A 460 23.67 -2.64 -22.01
CA LEU A 460 23.10 -2.54 -20.67
C LEU A 460 21.59 -2.32 -20.69
N LYS A 461 21.05 -1.53 -21.64
CA LYS A 461 19.60 -1.37 -21.82
C LYS A 461 18.92 -2.70 -22.11
N GLN A 462 19.45 -3.48 -23.06
CA GLN A 462 18.91 -4.80 -23.37
C GLN A 462 18.97 -5.74 -22.16
N ALA A 463 20.03 -5.66 -21.35
CA ALA A 463 20.14 -6.45 -20.12
C ALA A 463 19.06 -6.11 -19.08
N VAL A 464 18.72 -4.83 -18.93
CA VAL A 464 17.65 -4.37 -18.02
C VAL A 464 16.26 -4.78 -18.53
N GLU A 465 16.03 -4.64 -19.84
CA GLU A 465 14.75 -4.94 -20.50
C GLU A 465 14.49 -6.46 -20.64
N SER A 466 15.54 -7.28 -20.59
CA SER A 466 15.39 -8.73 -20.75
C SER A 466 14.56 -9.36 -19.62
N PRO A 467 13.53 -10.18 -19.94
CA PRO A 467 12.77 -10.93 -18.94
C PRO A 467 13.56 -12.10 -18.35
N ARG A 468 14.71 -12.47 -18.96
CA ARG A 468 15.54 -13.59 -18.53
C ARG A 468 16.46 -13.25 -17.35
N MET A 469 16.60 -11.97 -17.02
CA MET A 469 17.53 -11.48 -16.00
C MET A 469 16.83 -11.39 -14.64
N GLY A 470 17.49 -11.89 -13.59
CA GLY A 470 17.03 -11.75 -12.22
C GLY A 470 17.19 -10.31 -11.71
N TYR A 471 16.49 -9.99 -10.61
CA TYR A 471 16.50 -8.65 -10.00
C TYR A 471 17.92 -8.10 -9.75
N TRP A 472 18.80 -8.92 -9.17
CA TRP A 472 20.17 -8.51 -8.83
C TRP A 472 21.03 -8.22 -10.05
N ASP A 473 20.87 -9.00 -11.12
CA ASP A 473 21.65 -8.81 -12.34
C ASP A 473 21.17 -7.56 -13.10
N LYS A 474 19.85 -7.31 -13.12
CA LYS A 474 19.28 -6.06 -13.61
C LYS A 474 19.82 -4.87 -12.84
N ARG A 475 19.86 -4.94 -11.50
CA ARG A 475 20.38 -3.88 -10.64
C ARG A 475 21.83 -3.50 -10.99
N THR A 476 22.71 -4.48 -11.20
CA THR A 476 24.10 -4.21 -11.57
C THR A 476 24.21 -3.50 -12.93
N ALA A 477 23.44 -3.96 -13.94
CA ALA A 477 23.38 -3.29 -15.23
C ALA A 477 22.82 -1.87 -15.11
N PHE A 478 21.82 -1.69 -14.23
CA PHE A 478 21.21 -0.40 -13.91
C PHE A 478 22.22 0.54 -13.25
N ASP A 479 22.96 0.09 -12.24
CA ASP A 479 23.97 0.91 -11.57
C ASP A 479 25.07 1.39 -12.54
N GLN A 480 25.47 0.53 -13.49
CA GLN A 480 26.40 0.90 -14.55
C GLN A 480 25.82 1.95 -15.51
N LEU A 481 24.55 1.81 -15.91
CA LEU A 481 23.86 2.84 -16.71
C LEU A 481 23.76 4.17 -15.95
N GLY A 482 23.40 4.14 -14.67
CA GLY A 482 23.23 5.35 -13.86
C GLY A 482 24.53 6.13 -13.62
N ALA A 483 25.69 5.51 -13.86
CA ALA A 483 27.00 6.17 -13.85
C ALA A 483 27.37 6.81 -15.20
N MET A 484 26.60 6.54 -16.27
CA MET A 484 26.81 7.14 -17.59
C MET A 484 26.12 8.50 -17.71
N PRO A 485 26.63 9.43 -18.53
CA PRO A 485 25.94 10.68 -18.81
C PRO A 485 24.63 10.41 -19.59
N ALA A 486 23.60 11.24 -19.33
CA ALA A 486 22.29 11.09 -19.97
C ALA A 486 22.33 11.12 -21.50
N SER A 487 23.32 11.78 -22.11
CA SER A 487 23.52 11.78 -23.57
C SER A 487 23.88 10.41 -24.15
N GLN A 488 24.51 9.53 -23.37
CA GLN A 488 24.82 8.15 -23.78
C GLN A 488 23.65 7.20 -23.55
N ILE A 489 22.83 7.48 -22.53
CA ILE A 489 21.62 6.70 -22.23
C ILE A 489 20.47 7.10 -23.16
N GLY A 490 20.35 8.38 -23.53
CA GLY A 490 19.21 8.92 -24.26
C GLY A 490 18.10 9.35 -23.29
N VAL A 491 17.75 10.64 -23.34
CA VAL A 491 16.75 11.26 -22.46
C VAL A 491 15.37 10.63 -22.64
N ASP A 492 14.98 10.32 -23.88
CA ASP A 492 13.67 9.72 -24.17
C ASP A 492 13.51 8.34 -23.54
N TRP A 493 14.59 7.54 -23.52
CA TRP A 493 14.58 6.23 -22.86
C TRP A 493 14.38 6.38 -21.34
N ILE A 494 15.05 7.35 -20.71
CA ILE A 494 14.86 7.64 -19.28
C ILE A 494 13.40 8.06 -19.01
N LYS A 495 12.83 8.92 -19.87
CA LYS A 495 11.44 9.37 -19.77
C LYS A 495 10.45 8.21 -19.91
N GLU A 496 10.64 7.34 -20.90
CA GLU A 496 9.79 6.16 -21.15
C GLU A 496 9.83 5.20 -19.96
N LYS A 497 11.04 4.79 -19.53
CA LYS A 497 11.21 3.78 -18.49
C LYS A 497 10.79 4.25 -17.10
N LEU A 498 10.73 5.56 -16.84
CA LEU A 498 10.20 6.10 -15.58
C LEU A 498 8.75 5.66 -15.31
N PHE A 499 7.96 5.41 -16.35
CA PHE A 499 6.57 4.96 -16.24
C PHE A 499 6.43 3.44 -16.07
N GLU A 500 7.49 2.65 -16.27
CA GLU A 500 7.46 1.21 -16.04
C GLU A 500 7.49 0.91 -14.53
N PRO A 501 6.51 0.15 -13.99
CA PRO A 501 6.40 -0.08 -12.55
C PRO A 501 7.64 -0.68 -11.88
N ASP A 502 8.39 -1.51 -12.60
CA ASP A 502 9.55 -2.23 -12.06
C ASP A 502 10.83 -1.37 -12.01
N LEU A 503 10.90 -0.32 -12.82
CA LEU A 503 12.09 0.54 -12.98
C LEU A 503 11.89 1.96 -12.44
N SER A 504 10.63 2.36 -12.21
CA SER A 504 10.23 3.71 -11.82
C SER A 504 11.01 4.25 -10.62
N ASP A 505 11.18 3.44 -9.57
CA ASP A 505 11.82 3.89 -8.32
C ASP A 505 13.33 4.16 -8.55
N GLN A 506 14.00 3.28 -9.30
CA GLN A 506 15.43 3.37 -9.58
C GLN A 506 15.73 4.57 -10.50
N ILE A 507 14.89 4.82 -11.51
CA ILE A 507 15.00 6.01 -12.37
C ILE A 507 14.68 7.26 -11.56
N GLY A 508 13.71 7.18 -10.65
CA GLY A 508 13.41 8.26 -9.73
C GLY A 508 14.64 8.67 -8.91
N ASP A 509 15.42 7.70 -8.42
CA ASP A 509 16.69 7.95 -7.73
C ASP A 509 17.77 8.55 -8.64
N TRP A 510 17.81 8.19 -9.92
CA TRP A 510 18.70 8.83 -10.89
C TRP A 510 18.36 10.31 -11.08
N LEU A 511 17.08 10.64 -11.17
CA LEU A 511 16.61 12.01 -11.29
C LEU A 511 16.97 12.82 -10.03
N ARG A 512 16.79 12.26 -8.82
CA ARG A 512 17.18 12.89 -7.54
C ARG A 512 18.69 13.15 -7.45
N ARG A 513 19.52 12.24 -7.96
CA ARG A 513 21.00 12.41 -8.05
C ARG A 513 21.43 13.37 -9.16
N GLY A 514 20.51 13.74 -10.04
CA GLY A 514 20.72 14.66 -11.14
C GLY A 514 21.53 14.03 -12.28
N VAL A 515 21.09 12.86 -12.75
CA VAL A 515 21.51 12.32 -14.07
C VAL A 515 21.07 13.27 -15.19
N LEU A 516 19.90 13.93 -15.04
CA LEU A 516 19.48 15.06 -15.87
C LEU A 516 19.78 16.38 -15.14
N LYS A 517 20.54 17.28 -15.78
CA LYS A 517 20.92 18.60 -15.25
C LYS A 517 20.92 19.66 -16.36
N GLY A 518 20.79 20.92 -15.98
CA GLY A 518 20.92 22.05 -16.90
C GLY A 518 19.85 22.05 -18.00
N ASN A 519 20.28 21.96 -19.26
CA ASN A 519 19.41 21.95 -20.43
C ASN A 519 18.78 20.56 -20.70
N ASP A 520 19.38 19.48 -20.18
CA ASP A 520 18.85 18.12 -20.35
C ASP A 520 17.64 17.86 -19.42
N LEU A 521 17.47 18.69 -18.39
CA LEU A 521 16.32 18.65 -17.49
C LEU A 521 15.23 19.61 -17.98
N ASP A 522 14.22 19.02 -18.61
CA ASP A 522 12.99 19.70 -19.00
C ASP A 522 12.10 19.97 -17.76
N VAL A 523 12.01 21.23 -17.38
CA VAL A 523 11.25 21.69 -16.22
C VAL A 523 9.74 21.60 -16.48
N GLU A 524 9.27 21.79 -17.70
CA GLU A 524 7.83 21.69 -18.02
C GLU A 524 7.37 20.23 -17.98
N TRP A 525 8.21 19.31 -18.45
CA TRP A 525 7.97 17.88 -18.26
C TRP A 525 7.91 17.50 -16.77
N MET A 526 8.86 17.97 -15.95
CA MET A 526 8.86 17.74 -14.48
C MET A 526 7.61 18.29 -13.80
N LYS A 527 7.13 19.48 -14.20
CA LYS A 527 5.88 20.06 -13.70
C LYS A 527 4.67 19.17 -14.03
N GLY A 528 4.63 18.59 -15.22
CA GLY A 528 3.59 17.61 -15.60
C GLY A 528 3.59 16.37 -14.70
N LEU A 529 4.77 15.89 -14.30
CA LEU A 529 4.91 14.71 -13.42
C LEU A 529 4.35 14.91 -12.02
N VAL A 530 4.25 16.15 -11.52
CA VAL A 530 3.65 16.45 -10.21
C VAL A 530 2.18 15.99 -10.12
N MET A 531 1.47 16.01 -11.24
CA MET A 531 0.07 15.59 -11.31
C MET A 531 -0.09 14.07 -11.34
N HIS A 532 0.97 13.31 -11.65
CA HIS A 532 0.97 11.86 -11.59
C HIS A 532 1.21 11.36 -10.16
N ALA A 533 0.20 10.74 -9.54
CA ALA A 533 0.22 10.35 -8.13
C ALA A 533 1.46 9.54 -7.69
N ARG A 534 1.94 8.61 -8.54
CA ARG A 534 3.15 7.80 -8.25
C ARG A 534 4.46 8.59 -8.34
N LEU A 535 4.57 9.48 -9.32
CA LEU A 535 5.82 10.19 -9.65
C LEU A 535 5.93 11.54 -8.93
N ARG A 536 4.86 11.99 -8.28
CA ARG A 536 4.76 13.28 -7.60
C ARG A 536 5.91 13.54 -6.63
N SER A 537 6.22 12.58 -5.76
CA SER A 537 7.29 12.76 -4.77
C SER A 537 8.63 13.02 -5.45
N VAL A 538 8.99 12.22 -6.46
CA VAL A 538 10.22 12.40 -7.23
C VAL A 538 10.23 13.75 -7.95
N ALA A 539 9.14 14.12 -8.62
CA ALA A 539 9.05 15.40 -9.32
C ALA A 539 9.22 16.59 -8.37
N LEU A 540 8.56 16.58 -7.21
CA LEU A 540 8.67 17.63 -6.21
C LEU A 540 10.07 17.69 -5.58
N ASP A 541 10.70 16.54 -5.32
CA ASP A 541 12.07 16.48 -4.77
C ASP A 541 13.12 17.02 -5.77
N VAL A 542 12.94 16.74 -7.07
CA VAL A 542 13.81 17.26 -8.13
C VAL A 542 13.60 18.76 -8.33
N LEU A 543 12.35 19.21 -8.41
CA LEU A 543 12.00 20.63 -8.55
C LEU A 543 12.42 21.45 -7.31
N GLY A 544 12.33 20.88 -6.12
CA GLY A 544 12.75 21.52 -4.87
C GLY A 544 14.26 21.60 -4.67
N ASN A 545 15.03 20.82 -5.42
CA ASN A 545 16.49 20.84 -5.32
C ASN A 545 17.08 22.03 -6.09
N THR A 546 17.41 23.11 -5.38
CA THR A 546 17.96 24.35 -5.94
C THR A 546 19.28 24.18 -6.71
N LYS A 547 20.01 23.06 -6.49
CA LYS A 547 21.21 22.72 -7.27
C LYS A 547 20.89 22.16 -8.67
N LEU A 548 19.68 21.61 -8.86
CA LEU A 548 19.22 21.04 -10.13
C LEU A 548 18.34 22.02 -10.89
N VAL A 549 17.41 22.68 -10.19
CA VAL A 549 16.46 23.64 -10.76
C VAL A 549 16.54 24.94 -9.98
N ALA A 550 16.97 26.01 -10.63
CA ALA A 550 16.92 27.34 -10.02
C ALA A 550 15.46 27.74 -9.74
N PRO A 551 15.12 28.33 -8.57
CA PRO A 551 13.74 28.67 -8.20
C PRO A 551 12.99 29.48 -9.27
N GLY A 552 13.68 30.42 -9.92
CA GLY A 552 13.13 31.22 -11.01
C GLY A 552 12.70 30.42 -12.25
N ARG A 553 13.30 29.25 -12.52
CA ARG A 553 12.90 28.37 -13.65
C ARG A 553 11.56 27.68 -13.43
N ILE A 554 11.14 27.50 -12.18
CA ILE A 554 9.81 26.95 -11.86
C ILE A 554 8.73 27.97 -12.20
N GLY A 555 8.98 29.23 -11.84
CA GLY A 555 8.11 30.36 -12.17
C GLY A 555 6.93 30.54 -11.21
N LEU A 556 6.71 31.80 -10.84
CA LEU A 556 5.64 32.23 -9.94
C LEU A 556 4.23 31.79 -10.40
N PRO A 557 3.84 31.91 -11.70
CA PRO A 557 2.48 31.55 -12.11
C PRO A 557 2.14 30.07 -11.84
N TRP A 558 3.11 29.17 -12.04
CA TRP A 558 2.90 27.75 -11.80
C TRP A 558 2.81 27.43 -10.30
N LEU A 559 3.67 28.01 -9.47
CA LEU A 559 3.60 27.83 -8.01
C LEU A 559 2.28 28.34 -7.42
N LEU A 560 1.78 29.49 -7.89
CA LEU A 560 0.47 30.00 -7.48
C LEU A 560 -0.68 29.08 -7.93
N ALA A 561 -0.58 28.47 -9.12
CA ALA A 561 -1.56 27.48 -9.58
C ALA A 561 -1.52 26.19 -8.72
N MET A 562 -0.32 25.75 -8.32
CA MET A 562 -0.13 24.58 -7.45
C MET A 562 -0.64 24.83 -6.04
N ALA A 563 -0.48 26.04 -5.51
CA ALA A 563 -0.98 26.41 -4.20
C ALA A 563 -2.52 26.51 -4.13
N ARG A 564 -3.22 26.43 -5.27
CA ARG A 564 -4.70 26.31 -5.31
C ARG A 564 -5.20 24.87 -5.26
N GLN A 565 -4.31 23.88 -5.38
CA GLN A 565 -4.68 22.47 -5.36
C GLN A 565 -5.09 22.04 -3.94
N SER A 566 -6.04 21.12 -3.85
CA SER A 566 -6.49 20.56 -2.57
C SER A 566 -5.54 19.50 -1.98
N ASP A 567 -4.61 19.00 -2.80
CA ASP A 567 -3.59 18.03 -2.38
C ASP A 567 -2.57 18.71 -1.44
N GLN A 568 -2.46 18.20 -0.22
CA GLN A 568 -1.62 18.78 0.83
C GLN A 568 -0.13 18.76 0.49
N GLN A 569 0.34 17.78 -0.28
CA GLN A 569 1.75 17.68 -0.66
C GLN A 569 2.10 18.74 -1.72
N ILE A 570 1.22 18.93 -2.71
CA ILE A 570 1.39 19.94 -3.76
C ILE A 570 1.30 21.35 -3.16
N TYR A 571 0.29 21.58 -2.31
CA TYR A 571 0.14 22.84 -1.59
C TYR A 571 1.35 23.15 -0.71
N GLY A 572 1.77 22.18 0.10
CA GLY A 572 2.91 22.32 1.02
C GLY A 572 4.21 22.64 0.28
N PHE A 573 4.49 21.95 -0.82
CA PHE A 573 5.63 22.25 -1.68
C PHE A 573 5.57 23.68 -2.22
N ALA A 574 4.46 24.06 -2.87
CA ALA A 574 4.34 25.38 -3.50
C ALA A 574 4.45 26.51 -2.46
N ARG A 575 3.79 26.35 -1.32
CA ARG A 575 3.85 27.28 -0.19
C ARG A 575 5.28 27.45 0.32
N ASN A 576 5.96 26.35 0.67
CA ASN A 576 7.30 26.41 1.24
C ASN A 576 8.31 26.98 0.24
N HIS A 577 8.21 26.57 -1.03
CA HIS A 577 9.09 27.07 -2.09
C HIS A 577 8.91 28.59 -2.33
N LEU A 578 7.67 29.09 -2.27
CA LEU A 578 7.38 30.54 -2.35
C LEU A 578 7.92 31.30 -1.13
N LEU A 579 7.84 30.74 0.07
CA LEU A 579 8.33 31.38 1.30
C LEU A 579 9.86 31.43 1.34
N GLU A 580 10.53 30.33 1.01
CA GLU A 580 11.98 30.24 1.12
C GLU A 580 12.69 31.05 0.03
N HIS A 581 12.24 30.95 -1.23
CA HIS A 581 13.05 31.37 -2.38
C HIS A 581 12.58 32.63 -3.11
N PHE A 582 11.35 33.10 -2.86
CA PHE A 582 10.85 34.31 -3.52
C PHE A 582 11.01 35.52 -2.61
N GLU A 583 11.44 36.64 -3.18
CA GLU A 583 11.48 37.96 -2.55
C GLU A 583 10.20 38.75 -2.87
N PRO A 584 9.85 39.78 -2.09
CA PRO A 584 8.67 40.60 -2.37
C PRO A 584 8.67 41.16 -3.80
N ALA A 585 9.84 41.52 -4.34
CA ALA A 585 10.03 42.01 -5.70
C ALA A 585 9.62 41.01 -6.80
N ASP A 586 9.74 39.70 -6.54
CA ASP A 586 9.43 38.65 -7.53
C ASP A 586 7.93 38.54 -7.81
N TYR A 587 7.09 39.10 -6.92
CA TYR A 587 5.65 39.15 -7.12
C TYR A 587 5.24 40.26 -8.11
N ALA A 588 6.09 41.24 -8.45
CA ALA A 588 5.71 42.34 -9.33
C ALA A 588 5.37 41.87 -10.77
N SER A 589 4.28 42.38 -11.34
CA SER A 589 3.91 42.17 -12.75
C SER A 589 4.78 43.04 -13.67
N GLY A 590 6.01 42.62 -13.96
CA GLY A 590 6.92 43.36 -14.85
C GLY A 590 8.35 43.55 -14.37
N GLY A 591 8.70 43.02 -13.19
CA GLY A 591 10.08 42.87 -12.73
C GLY A 591 10.48 43.76 -11.55
N GLY A 592 11.14 43.14 -10.56
CA GLY A 592 12.14 43.71 -9.65
C GLY A 592 11.72 44.78 -8.64
N ASP A 593 10.60 45.46 -8.82
CA ASP A 593 10.17 46.51 -7.88
C ASP A 593 9.55 45.90 -6.62
N ARG A 594 10.24 46.10 -5.49
CA ARG A 594 9.80 45.67 -4.16
C ARG A 594 8.45 46.28 -3.78
N ALA A 595 8.19 47.54 -4.13
CA ALA A 595 6.94 48.22 -3.76
C ALA A 595 5.75 47.64 -4.54
N ALA A 596 5.85 47.56 -5.87
CA ALA A 596 4.82 46.94 -6.70
C ALA A 596 4.58 45.45 -6.34
N GLY A 597 5.64 44.73 -5.98
CA GLY A 597 5.54 43.34 -5.53
C GLY A 597 4.83 43.18 -4.19
N LEU A 598 5.16 44.06 -3.22
CA LEU A 598 4.46 44.13 -1.93
C LEU A 598 2.98 44.50 -2.12
N ASP A 599 2.68 45.44 -3.01
CA ASP A 599 1.29 45.83 -3.32
C ASP A 599 0.50 44.67 -3.92
N ARG A 600 1.13 43.86 -4.79
CA ARG A 600 0.50 42.64 -5.30
C ARG A 600 0.30 41.61 -4.19
N LEU A 601 1.25 41.42 -3.28
CA LEU A 601 1.09 40.51 -2.14
C LEU A 601 -0.10 40.92 -1.26
N TRP A 602 -0.25 42.21 -0.97
CA TRP A 602 -1.41 42.73 -0.23
C TRP A 602 -2.72 42.59 -1.01
N ALA A 603 -2.70 42.85 -2.32
CA ALA A 603 -3.85 42.64 -3.19
C ALA A 603 -4.26 41.16 -3.24
N MET A 604 -3.29 40.24 -3.26
CA MET A 604 -3.54 38.80 -3.17
C MET A 604 -4.06 38.38 -1.80
N ALA A 605 -3.57 38.97 -0.70
CA ALA A 605 -3.97 38.62 0.66
C ALA A 605 -5.39 39.10 1.02
N ALA A 606 -5.83 40.23 0.47
CA ALA A 606 -7.08 40.91 0.85
C ALA A 606 -8.07 41.12 -0.31
N GLY A 607 -7.69 40.85 -1.56
CA GLY A 607 -8.50 41.11 -2.75
C GLY A 607 -9.88 40.45 -2.69
N LYS A 608 -10.92 41.17 -3.10
CA LYS A 608 -12.32 40.69 -3.06
C LYS A 608 -12.58 39.53 -4.03
N ASN A 609 -11.87 39.51 -5.15
CA ASN A 609 -12.06 38.53 -6.23
C ASN A 609 -11.03 37.39 -6.21
N GLU A 610 -10.12 37.37 -5.23
CA GLU A 610 -9.07 36.35 -5.14
C GLU A 610 -9.60 35.07 -4.46
N PRO A 611 -9.26 33.86 -4.94
CA PRO A 611 -9.63 32.61 -4.27
C PRO A 611 -9.02 32.50 -2.86
N GLU A 612 -9.72 31.86 -1.93
CA GLU A 612 -9.25 31.69 -0.54
C GLU A 612 -7.87 31.04 -0.45
N ALA A 613 -7.56 30.04 -1.29
CA ALA A 613 -6.25 29.40 -1.33
C ALA A 613 -5.12 30.37 -1.71
N VAL A 614 -5.37 31.30 -2.64
CA VAL A 614 -4.40 32.34 -3.03
C VAL A 614 -4.23 33.35 -1.90
N ARG A 615 -5.33 33.76 -1.27
CA ARG A 615 -5.28 34.64 -0.08
C ARG A 615 -4.46 34.00 1.03
N LYS A 616 -4.70 32.73 1.34
CA LYS A 616 -3.98 31.99 2.37
C LYS A 616 -2.46 31.99 2.14
N VAL A 617 -2.00 31.75 0.91
CA VAL A 617 -0.56 31.77 0.58
C VAL A 617 0.04 33.15 0.81
N ALA A 618 -0.61 34.21 0.33
CA ALA A 618 -0.13 35.57 0.49
C ALA A 618 -0.17 36.03 1.96
N GLN A 619 -1.22 35.66 2.70
CA GLN A 619 -1.33 35.91 4.14
C GLN A 619 -0.23 35.19 4.91
N THR A 620 0.03 33.90 4.62
CA THR A 620 1.13 33.15 5.21
C THR A 620 2.48 33.78 4.89
N TYR A 621 2.70 34.24 3.66
CA TYR A 621 3.93 34.95 3.30
C TYR A 621 4.15 36.20 4.12
N LEU A 622 3.13 37.06 4.24
CA LEU A 622 3.19 38.26 5.06
C LEU A 622 3.47 37.88 6.53
N LEU A 623 2.68 36.98 7.12
CA LEU A 623 2.85 36.58 8.54
C LEU A 623 4.24 35.97 8.84
N PHE A 624 4.70 35.02 8.00
CA PHE A 624 5.95 34.31 8.25
C PHE A 624 7.18 35.18 8.03
N HIS A 625 7.09 36.19 7.16
CA HIS A 625 8.17 37.16 6.96
C HIS A 625 8.05 38.42 7.83
N HIS A 626 7.03 38.51 8.69
CA HIS A 626 6.91 39.56 9.70
C HIS A 626 8.03 39.46 10.75
N PRO A 627 8.62 40.58 11.21
CA PRO A 627 9.78 40.56 12.12
C PRO A 627 9.53 39.88 13.48
N GLN A 628 8.27 39.81 13.94
CA GLN A 628 7.89 39.31 15.28
C GLN A 628 6.89 38.14 15.30
N ILE A 629 6.33 37.71 14.16
CA ILE A 629 5.33 36.63 14.13
C ILE A 629 6.04 35.34 13.73
N GLY A 630 6.49 35.25 12.48
CA GLY A 630 7.21 34.08 11.98
C GLY A 630 6.36 32.81 11.90
N PRO A 631 6.97 31.68 11.51
CA PRO A 631 6.31 30.38 11.46
C PRO A 631 6.00 29.83 12.86
N ASP A 632 4.90 29.09 12.99
CA ASP A 632 4.58 28.33 14.21
C ASP A 632 5.64 27.27 14.51
N LYS A 633 5.79 26.87 15.78
CA LYS A 633 6.81 25.88 16.21
C LYS A 633 6.70 24.52 15.50
N GLU A 634 5.50 24.16 15.06
CA GLU A 634 5.21 22.90 14.38
C GLU A 634 5.42 22.99 12.86
N ASP A 635 5.60 24.19 12.30
CA ASP A 635 5.82 24.36 10.87
C ASP A 635 7.27 24.05 10.50
N PRO A 636 7.52 23.33 9.38
CA PRO A 636 8.88 22.99 8.93
C PRO A 636 9.82 24.18 8.72
N LEU A 637 9.27 25.38 8.52
CA LEU A 637 10.04 26.60 8.28
C LEU A 637 10.47 27.32 9.57
N HIS A 638 10.02 26.85 10.74
CA HIS A 638 10.38 27.44 12.02
C HIS A 638 11.90 27.40 12.26
N GLY A 639 12.51 28.56 12.53
CA GLY A 639 13.95 28.70 12.73
C GLY A 639 14.80 28.60 11.44
N VAL A 640 14.21 28.23 10.31
CA VAL A 640 14.87 28.17 8.99
C VAL A 640 14.65 29.47 8.22
N LEU A 641 13.42 29.99 8.24
CA LEU A 641 13.03 31.18 7.51
C LEU A 641 13.57 32.45 8.16
N LYS A 642 14.22 33.31 7.37
CA LYS A 642 14.61 34.66 7.80
C LYS A 642 13.50 35.66 7.43
N PRO A 643 13.05 36.53 8.35
CA PRO A 643 12.11 37.59 8.03
C PRO A 643 12.62 38.48 6.89
N LYS A 644 11.81 38.65 5.84
CA LYS A 644 12.13 39.48 4.65
C LYS A 644 11.43 40.84 4.69
N LEU A 645 10.42 40.98 5.56
CA LEU A 645 9.62 42.18 5.71
C LEU A 645 9.98 42.90 7.00
N VAL A 646 9.76 44.20 7.00
CA VAL A 646 9.95 45.06 8.16
C VAL A 646 8.60 45.55 8.66
N SER A 647 8.60 46.05 9.89
CA SER A 647 7.44 46.67 10.52
C SER A 647 6.76 47.73 9.62
N ASP A 648 7.52 48.54 8.88
CA ASP A 648 6.98 49.56 7.96
C ASP A 648 6.18 48.99 6.77
N ASP A 649 6.39 47.72 6.42
CA ASP A 649 5.61 47.02 5.38
C ASP A 649 4.16 46.73 5.84
N TYR A 650 3.82 47.00 7.12
CA TYR A 650 2.51 46.83 7.76
C TYR A 650 1.90 48.16 8.23
N PRO A 651 1.60 49.11 7.33
CA PRO A 651 1.08 50.41 7.71
C PRO A 651 -0.41 50.33 8.10
N LEU A 652 -0.79 51.09 9.15
CA LEU A 652 -2.17 51.12 9.64
C LEU A 652 -3.24 51.38 8.55
N PRO A 653 -3.06 52.32 7.59
CA PRO A 653 -4.03 52.53 6.51
C PRO A 653 -4.40 51.28 5.71
N ARG A 654 -3.47 50.32 5.52
CA ARG A 654 -3.76 49.08 4.80
C ARG A 654 -4.58 48.09 5.63
N LEU A 655 -4.31 48.02 6.93
CA LEU A 655 -4.91 47.02 7.82
C LEU A 655 -6.20 47.50 8.49
N ARG A 656 -6.42 48.82 8.58
CA ARG A 656 -7.56 49.41 9.30
C ARG A 656 -8.90 48.85 8.83
N GLU A 657 -9.12 48.78 7.51
CA GLU A 657 -10.35 48.21 6.95
C GLU A 657 -10.39 46.69 7.06
N LEU A 658 -9.24 46.01 6.94
CA LEU A 658 -9.14 44.55 6.98
C LEU A 658 -9.49 43.97 8.37
N LEU A 659 -9.22 44.72 9.43
CA LEU A 659 -9.60 44.35 10.81
C LEU A 659 -11.12 44.22 10.99
N PHE A 660 -11.91 44.91 10.16
CA PHE A 660 -13.38 44.90 10.20
C PHE A 660 -14.01 44.32 8.91
N ASP A 661 -13.23 43.64 8.07
CA ASP A 661 -13.73 43.04 6.83
C ASP A 661 -14.80 41.97 7.12
N PRO A 662 -15.87 41.83 6.32
CA PRO A 662 -16.89 40.80 6.54
C PRO A 662 -16.34 39.36 6.43
N ARG A 663 -15.21 39.14 5.74
CA ARG A 663 -14.61 37.81 5.52
C ARG A 663 -13.75 37.38 6.71
N PRO A 664 -13.97 36.18 7.29
CA PRO A 664 -13.29 35.75 8.50
C PRO A 664 -11.80 35.48 8.33
N ASP A 665 -11.35 34.97 7.18
CA ASP A 665 -9.94 34.72 6.87
C ASP A 665 -9.13 36.02 6.83
N VAL A 666 -9.66 37.04 6.15
CA VAL A 666 -9.03 38.37 6.07
C VAL A 666 -8.94 39.02 7.45
N ARG A 667 -10.00 38.93 8.27
CA ARG A 667 -9.97 39.44 9.65
C ARG A 667 -8.95 38.71 10.50
N ARG A 668 -8.85 37.38 10.42
CA ARG A 668 -7.86 36.60 11.20
C ARG A 668 -6.45 37.03 10.86
N PHE A 669 -6.14 37.12 9.58
CA PHE A 669 -4.85 37.62 9.11
C PHE A 669 -4.55 39.05 9.62
N ALA A 670 -5.49 39.99 9.43
CA ALA A 670 -5.31 41.37 9.89
C ALA A 670 -5.18 41.45 11.42
N SER A 671 -5.89 40.58 12.14
CA SER A 671 -5.85 40.45 13.59
C SER A 671 -4.49 39.94 14.06
N GLU A 672 -3.92 38.90 13.45
CA GLU A 672 -2.59 38.40 13.81
C GLU A 672 -1.50 39.47 13.66
N VAL A 673 -1.53 40.23 12.56
CA VAL A 673 -0.65 41.40 12.37
C VAL A 673 -0.94 42.47 13.44
N GLY A 674 -2.22 42.80 13.64
CA GLY A 674 -2.67 43.80 14.61
C GLY A 674 -2.21 43.50 16.03
N GLY A 675 -2.22 42.25 16.47
CA GLY A 675 -1.75 41.85 17.81
C GLY A 675 -0.28 42.17 18.09
N LYS A 676 0.55 42.35 17.06
CA LYS A 676 1.96 42.76 17.18
C LYS A 676 2.17 44.25 16.92
N GLU A 677 1.37 44.84 16.04
CA GLU A 677 1.64 46.19 15.53
C GLU A 677 0.72 47.29 16.09
N VAL A 678 -0.39 46.93 16.75
CA VAL A 678 -1.40 47.91 17.24
C VAL A 678 -0.82 48.94 18.21
N VAL A 679 0.10 48.53 19.08
CA VAL A 679 0.78 49.44 20.02
C VAL A 679 1.73 50.38 19.27
N ARG A 680 2.46 49.85 18.27
CA ARG A 680 3.39 50.63 17.42
C ARG A 680 2.65 51.68 16.61
N TRP A 681 1.45 51.37 16.13
CA TRP A 681 0.62 52.33 15.37
C TRP A 681 0.18 53.53 16.21
N GLY A 682 0.20 53.44 17.54
CA GLY A 682 -0.09 54.55 18.44
C GLY A 682 -1.56 54.98 18.49
N ASP A 683 -2.47 54.29 17.79
CA ASP A 683 -3.90 54.63 17.73
C ASP A 683 -4.66 53.97 18.88
N ARG A 684 -4.69 54.66 20.03
CA ARG A 684 -5.46 54.24 21.21
C ARG A 684 -6.94 54.01 20.89
N ASP A 685 -7.55 54.86 20.07
CA ASP A 685 -8.99 54.81 19.81
C ASP A 685 -9.35 53.58 18.97
N LEU A 686 -8.45 53.13 18.10
CA LEU A 686 -8.56 51.86 17.39
C LEU A 686 -8.65 50.67 18.37
N VAL A 687 -7.85 50.64 19.44
CA VAL A 687 -7.89 49.54 20.44
C VAL A 687 -9.27 49.39 21.06
N TYR A 688 -9.92 50.51 21.42
CA TYR A 688 -11.28 50.51 21.94
C TYR A 688 -12.31 50.08 20.89
N ALA A 689 -12.16 50.51 19.63
CA ALA A 689 -13.03 50.09 18.54
C ALA A 689 -12.88 48.58 18.25
N LEU A 690 -11.66 48.04 18.34
CA LEU A 690 -11.40 46.62 18.23
C LEU A 690 -12.07 45.85 19.37
N ALA A 691 -11.87 46.25 20.63
CA ALA A 691 -12.49 45.63 21.81
C ALA A 691 -14.03 45.67 21.77
N ALA A 692 -14.62 46.68 21.13
CA ALA A 692 -16.05 46.82 20.93
C ALA A 692 -16.61 46.05 19.72
N SER A 693 -15.75 45.48 18.87
CA SER A 693 -16.15 44.81 17.63
C SER A 693 -17.10 43.63 17.86
N GLU A 694 -18.06 43.42 16.95
CA GLU A 694 -18.93 42.25 16.94
C GLU A 694 -18.17 40.97 16.56
N HIS A 695 -17.11 41.11 15.76
CA HIS A 695 -16.27 39.99 15.33
C HIS A 695 -15.29 39.58 16.42
N ARG A 696 -15.12 38.27 16.62
CA ARG A 696 -14.31 37.71 17.69
C ARG A 696 -12.82 38.05 17.53
N GLU A 697 -12.32 38.00 16.31
CA GLU A 697 -10.90 38.15 15.98
C GLU A 697 -10.34 39.54 16.37
N PRO A 698 -10.87 40.66 15.83
CA PRO A 698 -10.44 42.00 16.24
C PRO A 698 -10.71 42.26 17.73
N ARG A 699 -11.84 41.77 18.27
CA ARG A 699 -12.19 41.95 19.68
C ARG A 699 -11.16 41.33 20.62
N LYS A 700 -10.64 40.16 20.30
CA LYS A 700 -9.63 39.49 21.11
C LYS A 700 -8.41 40.40 21.31
N ILE A 701 -7.88 40.97 20.24
CA ILE A 701 -6.70 41.83 20.30
C ILE A 701 -6.97 43.10 21.07
N GLY A 702 -8.07 43.81 20.76
CA GLY A 702 -8.42 45.02 21.51
C GLY A 702 -8.58 44.73 23.01
N SER A 703 -9.16 43.59 23.36
CA SER A 703 -9.35 43.17 24.75
C SER A 703 -8.02 42.81 25.44
N GLU A 704 -7.16 42.02 24.78
CA GLU A 704 -5.85 41.64 25.28
C GLU A 704 -4.95 42.87 25.46
N THR A 705 -4.88 43.75 24.46
CA THR A 705 -4.10 45.00 24.53
C THR A 705 -4.54 45.88 25.70
N LEU A 706 -5.85 45.98 25.98
CA LEU A 706 -6.34 46.75 27.13
C LEU A 706 -6.02 46.07 28.46
N LEU A 707 -6.24 44.76 28.59
CA LEU A 707 -6.02 44.02 29.85
C LEU A 707 -4.56 43.94 30.26
N GLU A 708 -3.66 43.91 29.29
CA GLU A 708 -2.20 43.89 29.49
C GLU A 708 -1.64 45.28 29.86
N ILE A 709 -2.45 46.35 29.89
CA ILE A 709 -1.97 47.67 30.32
C ILE A 709 -1.49 47.60 31.77
N GLY A 710 -0.21 47.90 31.98
CA GLY A 710 0.44 47.79 33.29
C GLY A 710 1.04 46.42 33.61
N GLU A 711 1.03 45.48 32.66
CA GLU A 711 1.80 44.23 32.71
C GLU A 711 3.03 44.32 31.82
N VAL A 712 4.14 43.73 32.27
CA VAL A 712 5.36 43.62 31.49
C VAL A 712 5.49 42.19 31.01
N HIS A 713 5.43 42.00 29.69
CA HIS A 713 5.61 40.71 29.03
C HIS A 713 6.84 40.74 28.15
N GLU A 714 7.69 39.71 28.23
CA GLU A 714 8.86 39.58 27.35
C GLU A 714 8.42 39.48 25.88
N GLY A 715 8.96 40.35 25.02
CA GLY A 715 8.76 40.30 23.57
C GLY A 715 7.39 40.80 23.06
N ARG A 716 6.61 41.50 23.88
CA ARG A 716 5.38 42.21 23.44
C ARG A 716 5.50 43.71 23.67
N PRO A 717 5.02 44.55 22.73
CA PRO A 717 4.98 45.99 22.95
C PRO A 717 3.96 46.31 24.06
N VAL A 718 4.39 47.06 25.07
CA VAL A 718 3.56 47.41 26.22
C VAL A 718 2.74 48.66 25.89
N ALA A 719 1.41 48.54 25.94
CA ALA A 719 0.52 49.68 25.77
C ALA A 719 0.73 50.70 26.91
N PRO A 720 0.92 52.00 26.59
CA PRO A 720 1.10 53.04 27.58
C PRO A 720 -0.07 53.13 28.57
N ALA A 721 0.23 53.41 29.85
CA ALA A 721 -0.79 53.42 30.89
C ALA A 721 -1.85 54.53 30.70
N ASP A 722 -1.50 55.62 30.01
CA ASP A 722 -2.40 56.71 29.60
C ASP A 722 -3.42 56.29 28.53
N TRP A 723 -3.30 55.08 27.97
CA TRP A 723 -4.34 54.50 27.13
C TRP A 723 -5.58 54.06 27.93
N LEU A 724 -5.46 53.90 29.25
CA LEU A 724 -6.60 53.70 30.15
C LEU A 724 -7.37 55.01 30.35
N VAL A 725 -8.34 55.24 29.49
CA VAL A 725 -9.22 56.40 29.52
C VAL A 725 -10.53 55.99 30.17
N ALA A 726 -10.80 56.54 31.36
CA ALA A 726 -11.96 56.12 32.14
C ALA A 726 -13.30 56.32 31.40
N THR A 727 -13.50 57.41 30.64
CA THR A 727 -14.73 57.57 29.82
C THR A 727 -14.91 56.45 28.79
N ARG A 728 -13.82 55.96 28.19
CA ARG A 728 -13.82 54.87 27.19
C ARG A 728 -14.04 53.50 27.83
N VAL A 729 -13.39 53.21 28.95
CA VAL A 729 -13.56 51.93 29.67
C VAL A 729 -15.01 51.79 30.16
N PHE A 730 -15.60 52.86 30.70
CA PHE A 730 -16.99 52.83 31.15
C PHE A 730 -17.99 52.77 29.97
N ALA A 731 -17.68 53.36 28.82
CA ALA A 731 -18.46 53.15 27.59
C ALA A 731 -18.38 51.70 27.10
N LEU A 732 -17.21 51.06 27.19
CA LEU A 732 -17.01 49.65 26.83
C LEU A 732 -17.82 48.71 27.74
N ALA A 733 -17.98 49.05 29.02
CA ALA A 733 -18.81 48.32 29.98
C ALA A 733 -20.31 48.29 29.62
N GLU A 734 -20.75 49.19 28.73
CA GLU A 734 -22.12 49.24 28.20
C GLU A 734 -22.24 48.64 26.78
N SER A 735 -21.19 48.00 26.27
CA SER A 735 -21.19 47.35 24.95
C SER A 735 -22.31 46.31 24.83
N PRO A 736 -22.95 46.13 23.65
CA PRO A 736 -23.90 45.04 23.44
C PRO A 736 -23.22 43.66 23.52
N VAL A 737 -21.91 43.59 23.31
CA VAL A 737 -21.12 42.35 23.37
C VAL A 737 -20.71 42.04 24.81
N LYS A 738 -21.17 40.90 25.35
CA LYS A 738 -20.88 40.49 26.74
C LYS A 738 -19.38 40.48 27.07
N ALA A 739 -18.56 39.90 26.21
CA ALA A 739 -17.10 39.82 26.41
C ALA A 739 -16.44 41.20 26.56
N ALA A 740 -16.91 42.22 25.83
CA ALA A 740 -16.40 43.58 25.95
C ALA A 740 -16.75 44.19 27.32
N ARG A 741 -17.94 43.88 27.85
CA ARG A 741 -18.35 44.32 29.20
C ARG A 741 -17.49 43.66 30.29
N GLU A 742 -17.19 42.38 30.15
CA GLU A 742 -16.32 41.65 31.08
C GLU A 742 -14.89 42.21 31.11
N VAL A 743 -14.34 42.54 29.93
CA VAL A 743 -13.03 43.22 29.81
C VAL A 743 -13.07 44.56 30.53
N ALA A 744 -14.10 45.38 30.29
CA ALA A 744 -14.25 46.66 30.98
C ALA A 744 -14.37 46.49 32.50
N SER A 745 -15.15 45.53 32.99
CA SER A 745 -15.24 45.21 34.42
C SER A 745 -13.89 44.77 35.01
N ALA A 746 -13.12 43.94 34.30
CA ALA A 746 -11.78 43.53 34.72
C ALA A 746 -10.83 44.73 34.83
N LEU A 747 -10.85 45.64 33.84
CA LEU A 747 -10.06 46.88 33.87
C LEU A 747 -10.46 47.78 35.03
N ILE A 748 -11.76 47.97 35.27
CA ILE A 748 -12.28 48.79 36.37
C ILE A 748 -11.90 48.21 37.73
N ARG A 749 -11.96 46.89 37.90
CA ARG A 749 -11.53 46.23 39.14
C ARG A 749 -10.01 46.35 39.34
N ARG A 750 -9.21 46.15 38.29
CA ARG A 750 -7.75 46.17 38.34
C ARG A 750 -7.16 47.56 38.53
N HIS A 751 -7.73 48.56 37.88
CA HIS A 751 -7.26 49.95 37.87
C HIS A 751 -8.26 50.89 38.56
N TYR A 752 -8.88 50.41 39.64
CA TYR A 752 -9.96 51.09 40.33
C TYR A 752 -9.68 52.57 40.65
N THR A 753 -8.53 52.85 41.27
CA THR A 753 -8.11 54.22 41.61
C THR A 753 -7.86 55.09 40.37
N ARG A 754 -7.07 54.58 39.41
CA ARG A 754 -6.74 55.27 38.15
C ARG A 754 -7.98 55.60 37.31
N LEU A 755 -9.01 54.76 37.39
CA LEU A 755 -10.26 54.91 36.65
C LEU A 755 -11.34 55.66 37.43
N GLY A 756 -10.97 56.40 38.49
CA GLY A 756 -11.85 57.33 39.20
C GLY A 756 -12.65 56.76 40.37
N GLY A 757 -12.32 55.55 40.83
CA GLY A 757 -12.79 54.98 42.10
C GLY A 757 -14.32 54.92 42.26
N ALA A 758 -14.78 55.10 43.51
CA ALA A 758 -16.19 55.00 43.87
C ALA A 758 -17.05 56.01 43.10
N ALA A 759 -16.53 57.23 42.89
CA ALA A 759 -17.22 58.31 42.21
C ALA A 759 -17.65 57.94 40.77
N ARG A 760 -16.85 57.12 40.08
CA ARG A 760 -17.20 56.66 38.72
C ARG A 760 -18.02 55.38 38.67
N LEU A 761 -18.01 54.53 39.70
CA LEU A 761 -18.87 53.33 39.75
C LEU A 761 -20.37 53.65 39.68
N ALA A 762 -20.77 54.84 40.15
CA ALA A 762 -22.14 55.32 40.01
C ALA A 762 -22.62 55.33 38.55
N TRP A 763 -21.71 55.50 37.57
CA TRP A 763 -22.00 55.37 36.14
C TRP A 763 -22.56 53.97 35.81
N LEU A 764 -21.91 52.91 36.29
CA LEU A 764 -22.30 51.53 35.98
C LEU A 764 -23.53 51.06 36.74
N MET A 765 -23.82 51.66 37.90
CA MET A 765 -25.00 51.34 38.71
C MET A 765 -26.32 51.66 38.00
N GLU A 766 -26.30 52.56 37.01
CA GLU A 766 -27.44 52.88 36.14
C GLU A 766 -27.42 52.12 34.79
N SER A 767 -26.49 51.17 34.59
CA SER A 767 -26.39 50.41 33.33
C SER A 767 -27.68 49.64 32.99
N PRO A 768 -28.08 49.53 31.71
CA PRO A 768 -29.20 48.69 31.32
C PRO A 768 -28.96 47.19 31.57
N ASP A 769 -27.70 46.75 31.55
CA ASP A 769 -27.31 45.37 31.82
C ASP A 769 -27.27 45.07 33.33
N ARG A 770 -27.94 44.00 33.75
CA ARG A 770 -28.05 43.63 35.18
C ARG A 770 -26.72 43.14 35.76
N GLU A 771 -25.92 42.40 34.99
CA GLU A 771 -24.62 41.88 35.45
C GLU A 771 -23.65 43.04 35.71
N VAL A 772 -23.66 44.08 34.87
CA VAL A 772 -22.84 45.29 35.04
C VAL A 772 -23.23 46.06 36.31
N ARG A 773 -24.53 46.22 36.58
CA ARG A 773 -25.01 46.85 37.83
C ARG A 773 -24.57 46.05 39.05
N LEU A 774 -24.71 44.73 39.02
CA LEU A 774 -24.32 43.84 40.11
C LEU A 774 -22.81 43.87 40.36
N PHE A 775 -22.02 43.87 39.30
CA PHE A 775 -20.58 44.07 39.38
C PHE A 775 -20.23 45.40 40.06
N ALA A 776 -20.87 46.51 39.67
CA ALA A 776 -20.58 47.82 40.25
C ALA A 776 -20.90 47.90 41.75
N VAL A 777 -22.05 47.37 42.18
CA VAL A 777 -22.46 47.35 43.59
C VAL A 777 -21.56 46.40 44.41
N ARG A 778 -21.23 45.22 43.87
CA ARG A 778 -20.30 44.29 44.53
C ARG A 778 -18.90 44.85 44.64
N LEU A 779 -18.36 45.46 43.58
CA LEU A 779 -17.02 46.05 43.61
C LEU A 779 -16.96 47.22 44.60
N LEU A 780 -18.01 48.04 44.68
CA LEU A 780 -18.11 49.08 45.69
C LEU A 780 -18.05 48.48 47.11
N TRP A 781 -18.80 47.39 47.36
CA TRP A 781 -18.76 46.70 48.65
C TRP A 781 -17.40 46.05 48.92
N GLU A 782 -16.81 45.34 47.97
CA GLU A 782 -15.51 44.69 48.11
C GLU A 782 -14.39 45.68 48.48
N GLN A 783 -14.34 46.84 47.80
CA GLN A 783 -13.29 47.84 48.05
C GLN A 783 -13.52 48.64 49.33
N HIS A 784 -14.79 48.83 49.74
CA HIS A 784 -15.14 49.72 50.83
C HIS A 784 -15.86 49.07 52.01
N ARG A 785 -15.89 47.74 52.09
CA ARG A 785 -16.41 47.02 53.25
C ARG A 785 -15.64 47.42 54.51
N PRO A 786 -16.31 47.78 55.61
CA PRO A 786 -15.66 48.01 56.91
C PRO A 786 -14.90 46.75 57.35
N LEU A 787 -13.63 46.89 57.73
CA LEU A 787 -12.87 45.78 58.32
C LEU A 787 -13.18 45.71 59.81
N ASP A 788 -13.71 44.59 60.29
CA ASP A 788 -13.67 44.25 61.71
C ASP A 788 -12.25 43.81 62.04
N ILE A 789 -11.41 44.75 62.48
CA ILE A 789 -10.12 44.43 63.08
C ILE A 789 -10.37 44.18 64.58
N PRO A 790 -10.12 42.97 65.11
CA PRO A 790 -10.20 42.73 66.56
C PRO A 790 -9.23 43.66 67.30
N ALA A 791 -9.67 44.22 68.45
CA ALA A 791 -8.91 45.23 69.21
C ALA A 791 -7.51 44.77 69.68
N ASP A 792 -7.25 43.47 69.61
CA ASP A 792 -6.06 42.74 70.04
C ASP A 792 -5.15 42.29 68.87
N TRP A 793 -5.50 42.63 67.62
CA TRP A 793 -4.67 42.32 66.45
C TRP A 793 -3.54 43.34 66.27
N LYS A 794 -2.28 42.91 66.43
CA LYS A 794 -1.08 43.67 66.00
C LYS A 794 -0.53 43.12 64.70
N PRO A 795 -0.15 43.98 63.73
CA PRO A 795 0.38 43.52 62.45
C PRO A 795 1.69 42.74 62.66
N LYS A 796 1.74 41.50 62.17
CA LYS A 796 3.01 40.78 61.99
C LYS A 796 3.81 41.54 60.93
N LYS A 797 4.95 42.12 61.32
CA LYS A 797 6.01 42.51 60.37
C LYS A 797 6.57 41.24 59.73
N GLY A 798 5.94 40.80 58.65
CA GLY A 798 6.46 39.82 57.70
C GLY A 798 6.85 40.51 56.38
N PRO A 799 7.80 39.97 55.62
CA PRO A 799 8.43 40.67 54.50
C PRO A 799 7.41 40.88 53.38
N GLY A 800 7.14 42.15 53.07
CA GLY A 800 6.06 42.58 52.17
C GLY A 800 5.51 43.97 52.49
N ALA A 801 5.93 44.59 53.60
CA ALA A 801 5.73 46.01 53.83
C ALA A 801 6.41 46.81 52.71
N ARG A 802 5.61 47.57 51.93
CA ARG A 802 6.14 48.57 51.00
C ARG A 802 6.88 49.66 51.81
N PRO A 803 8.12 50.00 51.46
CA PRO A 803 8.84 51.11 52.08
C PRO A 803 8.36 52.44 51.53
N GLY A 804 8.19 53.43 52.42
CA GLY A 804 8.32 54.85 52.07
C GLY A 804 7.03 55.60 51.74
N ALA A 805 6.27 55.98 52.76
CA ALA A 805 5.64 57.31 52.77
C ALA A 805 6.39 58.13 53.83
N VAL A 806 7.25 59.01 53.34
CA VAL A 806 8.04 59.94 54.13
C VAL A 806 7.09 60.98 54.73
N LYS A 807 7.27 61.24 56.03
CA LYS A 807 6.65 62.36 56.75
C LYS A 807 6.91 63.68 56.01
N LEU A 808 5.86 64.46 55.79
CA LEU A 808 5.96 65.91 55.70
C LEU A 808 5.08 66.48 56.81
N GLU A 809 5.74 67.11 57.78
CA GLU A 809 5.14 67.86 58.89
C GLU A 809 4.83 69.29 58.40
N GLY A 810 3.69 69.86 58.81
CA GLY A 810 3.37 71.27 58.58
C GLY A 810 1.86 71.57 58.54
N GLU A 811 1.34 72.04 59.66
CA GLU A 811 -0.05 72.49 59.90
C GLU A 811 -0.41 73.76 59.09
N ALA A 812 -1.67 73.84 58.61
CA ALA A 812 -2.58 74.99 58.85
C ALA A 812 -3.95 74.77 58.17
N GLU A 813 -5.00 75.01 58.94
CA GLU A 813 -6.43 74.95 58.61
C GLU A 813 -6.83 75.93 57.48
N VAL A 814 -7.77 75.52 56.61
CA VAL A 814 -9.08 76.19 56.39
C VAL A 814 -10.09 75.13 55.92
N ALA A 815 -11.25 75.09 56.56
CA ALA A 815 -12.36 74.20 56.25
C ALA A 815 -13.07 74.57 54.94
N GLU A 816 -13.32 73.58 54.07
CA GLU A 816 -14.39 73.60 53.08
C GLU A 816 -14.87 72.16 52.77
N VAL A 817 -16.19 72.00 52.66
CA VAL A 817 -16.91 70.72 52.62
C VAL A 817 -16.59 69.96 51.32
N ALA A 818 -15.66 69.00 51.36
CA ALA A 818 -15.28 68.17 50.23
C ALA A 818 -16.01 66.81 50.23
N SER A 819 -16.51 66.41 49.05
CA SER A 819 -16.87 65.01 48.79
C SER A 819 -15.65 64.11 48.99
N PRO A 820 -15.80 62.86 49.46
CA PRO A 820 -14.65 61.99 49.68
C PRO A 820 -13.84 61.84 48.38
N GLY A 821 -12.54 62.13 48.46
CA GLY A 821 -11.61 62.03 47.34
C GLY A 821 -11.61 60.62 46.76
N ALA A 822 -11.41 60.51 45.44
CA ALA A 822 -11.47 59.25 44.71
C ALA A 822 -10.45 58.17 45.16
N ASP A 823 -9.52 58.51 46.05
CA ASP A 823 -8.43 57.66 46.53
C ASP A 823 -8.62 57.08 47.94
N GLU A 824 -9.70 57.41 48.65
CA GLU A 824 -9.85 56.98 50.04
C GLU A 824 -10.94 55.91 50.20
N ARG A 825 -10.56 54.80 50.86
CA ARG A 825 -11.53 53.82 51.34
C ARG A 825 -12.43 54.54 52.35
N PHE A 826 -13.76 54.51 52.16
CA PHE A 826 -14.71 55.04 53.16
C PHE A 826 -14.30 54.64 54.58
N GLU A 827 -13.99 55.63 55.41
CA GLU A 827 -13.43 55.43 56.76
C GLU A 827 -14.42 54.71 57.70
N THR A 828 -15.72 54.84 57.42
CA THR A 828 -16.80 54.26 58.24
C THR A 828 -17.92 53.70 57.36
N GLY A 829 -18.71 52.77 57.91
CA GLY A 829 -19.93 52.27 57.26
C GLY A 829 -20.96 53.38 56.96
N GLU A 830 -20.94 54.48 57.73
CA GLU A 830 -21.81 55.65 57.53
C GLU A 830 -21.48 56.41 56.23
N ALA A 831 -20.19 56.52 55.87
CA ALA A 831 -19.77 57.18 54.63
C ALA A 831 -20.19 56.38 53.38
N LEU A 832 -20.11 55.04 53.45
CA LEU A 832 -20.63 54.15 52.40
C LEU A 832 -22.17 54.24 52.29
N ARG A 833 -22.88 54.30 53.43
CA ARG A 833 -24.34 54.52 53.49
C ARG A 833 -24.72 55.84 52.80
N GLN A 834 -24.01 56.92 53.12
CA GLN A 834 -24.26 58.25 52.55
C GLN A 834 -23.98 58.29 51.03
N PHE A 835 -22.98 57.56 50.56
CA PHE A 835 -22.72 57.41 49.13
C PHE A 835 -23.84 56.65 48.42
N LEU A 836 -24.26 55.49 48.93
CA LEU A 836 -25.40 54.73 48.38
C LEU A 836 -26.68 55.56 48.37
N ARG A 837 -26.94 56.32 49.45
CA ARG A 837 -28.03 57.29 49.54
C ARG A 837 -27.91 58.35 48.43
N THR A 838 -26.72 58.90 48.20
CA THR A 838 -26.50 59.92 47.15
C THR A 838 -26.76 59.37 45.75
N VAL A 839 -26.34 58.13 45.46
CA VAL A 839 -26.58 57.48 44.17
C VAL A 839 -28.06 57.13 43.97
N MET A 840 -28.77 56.68 45.01
CA MET A 840 -30.18 56.30 44.92
C MET A 840 -31.13 57.51 44.89
N PHE A 841 -30.87 58.53 45.70
CA PHE A 841 -31.73 59.71 45.84
C PHE A 841 -31.33 60.88 44.93
N GLY A 842 -30.05 61.01 44.57
CA GLY A 842 -29.51 62.16 43.82
C GLY A 842 -29.18 61.90 42.34
N LEU A 843 -28.57 62.91 41.71
CA LEU A 843 -27.86 62.80 40.43
C LEU A 843 -26.37 62.59 40.76
N PRO A 844 -25.82 61.37 40.62
CA PRO A 844 -24.42 61.13 41.00
C PRO A 844 -23.44 61.93 40.12
N PRO A 845 -22.26 62.33 40.65
CA PRO A 845 -21.33 63.24 39.97
C PRO A 845 -20.88 62.76 38.58
N GLY A 846 -20.77 61.44 38.35
CA GLY A 846 -20.42 60.87 37.05
C GLY A 846 -21.48 61.01 35.95
N ARG A 847 -22.70 61.45 36.26
CA ARG A 847 -23.80 61.59 35.28
C ARG A 847 -23.68 62.84 34.40
N MET A 848 -22.87 63.83 34.81
CA MET A 848 -22.66 65.08 34.07
C MET A 848 -21.45 65.04 33.13
N GLU A 849 -20.61 64.00 33.19
CA GLU A 849 -19.49 63.84 32.25
C GLU A 849 -19.99 63.41 30.86
N ARG A 850 -19.52 64.09 29.81
CA ARG A 850 -19.90 63.81 28.41
C ARG A 850 -19.30 62.45 28.01
N ARG A 851 -20.16 61.46 27.71
CA ARG A 851 -19.72 60.14 27.26
C ARG A 851 -18.99 60.27 25.91
N GLU A 852 -17.71 59.91 25.86
CA GLU A 852 -16.97 59.88 24.59
C GLU A 852 -17.43 58.68 23.74
N PRO A 853 -17.93 58.89 22.51
CA PRO A 853 -18.42 57.80 21.68
C PRO A 853 -17.26 56.91 21.21
N ILE A 854 -17.40 55.60 21.43
CA ILE A 854 -16.57 54.57 20.75
C ILE A 854 -17.28 54.20 19.46
N ALA A 855 -16.55 54.21 18.34
CA ALA A 855 -17.09 53.81 17.04
C ALA A 855 -17.70 52.40 17.11
N GLY A 856 -18.94 52.25 16.66
CA GLY A 856 -19.67 50.96 16.66
C GLY A 856 -20.51 50.67 17.91
N LEU A 857 -20.45 51.49 18.97
CA LEU A 857 -21.32 51.33 20.15
C LEU A 857 -22.58 52.22 20.07
N PRO A 858 -23.79 51.67 20.36
CA PRO A 858 -25.02 52.46 20.41
C PRO A 858 -25.10 53.33 21.68
N THR A 859 -25.49 54.59 21.55
CA THR A 859 -25.78 55.51 22.67
C THR A 859 -27.17 55.24 23.24
N ARG A 860 -27.32 54.20 24.06
CA ARG A 860 -28.61 53.90 24.73
C ARG A 860 -28.64 54.51 26.13
N HIS A 861 -29.67 55.33 26.41
CA HIS A 861 -29.93 55.92 27.72
C HIS A 861 -31.17 55.28 28.35
N LEU A 862 -31.08 54.86 29.62
CA LEU A 862 -32.26 54.56 30.44
C LEU A 862 -32.83 55.86 31.01
N SER A 863 -34.16 55.89 31.25
CA SER A 863 -34.75 56.95 32.07
C SER A 863 -34.28 56.83 33.53
N ALA A 864 -34.18 57.96 34.25
CA ALA A 864 -33.71 57.97 35.64
C ALA A 864 -34.53 57.05 36.55
N SER A 865 -35.85 57.00 36.35
CA SER A 865 -36.75 56.14 37.13
C SER A 865 -36.53 54.64 36.89
N GLU A 866 -36.22 54.24 35.65
CA GLU A 866 -35.95 52.84 35.33
C GLU A 866 -34.58 52.38 35.84
N GLY A 867 -33.57 53.26 35.79
CA GLY A 867 -32.25 53.01 36.37
C GLY A 867 -32.33 52.78 37.88
N LYS A 868 -33.02 53.68 38.61
CA LYS A 868 -33.21 53.58 40.07
C LYS A 868 -33.92 52.30 40.49
N ARG A 869 -35.04 51.96 39.84
CA ARG A 869 -35.77 50.70 40.10
C ARG A 869 -34.87 49.47 39.94
N ARG A 870 -34.08 49.43 38.86
CA ARG A 870 -33.19 48.33 38.54
C ARG A 870 -31.96 48.24 39.45
N LEU A 871 -31.52 49.36 40.03
CA LEU A 871 -30.46 49.40 41.03
C LEU A 871 -30.94 48.81 42.37
N VAL A 872 -32.16 49.14 42.80
CA VAL A 872 -32.78 48.58 44.02
C VAL A 872 -32.80 47.05 44.00
N GLU A 873 -33.12 46.44 42.85
CA GLU A 873 -33.12 44.99 42.70
C GLU A 873 -31.75 44.36 42.94
N VAL A 874 -30.69 45.00 42.47
CA VAL A 874 -29.31 44.50 42.60
C VAL A 874 -28.76 44.72 44.01
N VAL A 875 -29.06 45.88 44.62
CA VAL A 875 -28.74 46.16 46.03
C VAL A 875 -29.41 45.14 46.94
N ARG A 876 -30.69 44.82 46.68
CA ARG A 876 -31.40 43.75 47.35
C ARG A 876 -30.68 42.41 47.23
N ASP A 877 -30.32 42.02 46.00
CA ASP A 877 -29.75 40.69 45.76
C ASP A 877 -28.42 40.52 46.52
N LEU A 878 -27.55 41.55 46.54
CA LEU A 878 -26.34 41.51 47.36
C LEU A 878 -26.64 41.53 48.87
N ALA A 879 -27.65 42.27 49.32
CA ALA A 879 -28.05 42.30 50.73
C ALA A 879 -28.68 40.99 51.20
N VAL A 880 -29.34 40.24 50.32
CA VAL A 880 -29.80 38.88 50.62
C VAL A 880 -28.60 37.94 50.78
N GLU A 881 -27.57 38.09 49.95
CA GLU A 881 -26.37 37.24 49.98
C GLU A 881 -25.40 37.57 51.15
N ASP A 882 -25.13 38.85 51.44
CA ASP A 882 -24.16 39.31 52.44
C ASP A 882 -24.86 40.09 53.56
N ARG A 883 -24.89 39.47 54.75
CA ARG A 883 -25.46 40.05 55.98
C ARG A 883 -24.84 41.39 56.36
N GLY A 884 -23.53 41.56 56.19
CA GLY A 884 -22.83 42.80 56.53
C GLY A 884 -23.24 43.95 55.61
N PHE A 885 -23.42 43.67 54.31
CA PHE A 885 -23.97 44.65 53.36
C PHE A 885 -25.44 44.96 53.66
N ALA A 886 -26.22 43.95 54.06
CA ALA A 886 -27.63 44.10 54.42
C ALA A 886 -27.85 45.13 55.54
N GLY A 887 -26.98 45.13 56.57
CA GLY A 887 -27.06 46.10 57.66
C GLY A 887 -26.93 47.56 57.22
N ILE A 888 -26.18 47.82 56.13
CA ILE A 888 -26.02 49.16 55.57
C ILE A 888 -27.14 49.47 54.57
N ALA A 889 -27.46 48.51 53.71
CA ALA A 889 -28.44 48.68 52.63
C ALA A 889 -29.88 48.86 53.14
N VAL A 890 -30.26 48.17 54.23
CA VAL A 890 -31.62 48.28 54.83
C VAL A 890 -31.93 49.71 55.24
N ALA A 891 -30.98 50.41 55.88
CA ALA A 891 -31.18 51.80 56.29
C ALA A 891 -31.45 52.74 55.09
N VAL A 892 -30.73 52.54 53.97
CA VAL A 892 -30.95 53.34 52.74
C VAL A 892 -32.27 52.97 52.06
N LEU A 893 -32.62 51.68 52.03
CA LEU A 893 -33.86 51.18 51.42
C LEU A 893 -35.11 51.59 52.22
N ASP A 894 -35.05 51.60 53.55
CA ASP A 894 -36.10 52.06 54.45
C ASP A 894 -36.37 53.56 54.28
N GLU A 895 -35.33 54.36 54.10
CA GLU A 895 -35.47 55.77 53.72
C GLU A 895 -36.12 55.91 52.33
N PHE A 896 -35.70 55.09 51.36
CA PHE A 896 -36.18 55.17 49.97
C PHE A 896 -37.60 54.64 49.80
N MET A 897 -38.11 53.86 50.76
CA MET A 897 -39.51 53.43 50.87
C MET A 897 -40.49 54.62 50.98
N HIS A 898 -40.02 55.84 51.17
CA HIS A 898 -40.86 57.04 51.16
C HIS A 898 -40.82 57.79 49.81
N SER A 899 -40.22 57.20 48.76
CA SER A 899 -40.21 57.79 47.40
C SER A 899 -41.64 57.90 46.82
N HIS A 900 -41.98 59.06 46.26
CA HIS A 900 -43.28 59.31 45.62
C HIS A 900 -43.48 58.56 44.29
N ALA A 901 -42.42 57.99 43.71
CA ALA A 901 -42.52 57.21 42.47
C ALA A 901 -43.01 55.78 42.77
N ARG A 902 -44.26 55.46 42.38
CA ARG A 902 -44.94 54.18 42.68
C ARG A 902 -44.13 52.92 42.30
N GLY A 903 -43.39 52.97 41.19
CA GLY A 903 -42.55 51.84 40.74
C GLY A 903 -41.28 51.63 41.57
N GLU A 904 -40.72 52.70 42.13
CA GLU A 904 -39.57 52.67 43.02
C GLU A 904 -39.97 52.16 44.41
N TRP A 905 -41.11 52.65 44.91
CA TRP A 905 -41.71 52.23 46.18
C TRP A 905 -41.94 50.71 46.25
N HIS A 906 -42.64 50.13 45.26
CA HIS A 906 -42.92 48.69 45.22
C HIS A 906 -41.63 47.85 45.22
N SER A 907 -40.60 48.27 44.47
CA SER A 907 -39.33 47.54 44.42
C SER A 907 -38.57 47.58 45.75
N CYS A 908 -38.62 48.69 46.48
CA CYS A 908 -38.01 48.82 47.81
C CYS A 908 -38.73 48.00 48.89
N VAL A 909 -40.07 48.04 48.92
CA VAL A 909 -40.86 47.20 49.83
C VAL A 909 -40.58 45.72 49.58
N ALA A 910 -40.56 45.29 48.32
CA ALA A 910 -40.23 43.92 47.96
C ALA A 910 -38.79 43.54 48.32
N ALA A 911 -37.84 44.48 48.22
CA ALA A 911 -36.45 44.28 48.60
C ALA A 911 -36.29 44.05 50.11
N LEU A 912 -36.81 44.98 50.91
CA LEU A 912 -36.78 44.91 52.37
C LEU A 912 -37.46 43.62 52.89
N ALA A 913 -38.56 43.19 52.26
CA ALA A 913 -39.28 41.99 52.68
C ALA A 913 -38.44 40.72 52.48
N ARG A 914 -37.70 40.63 51.36
CA ARG A 914 -36.81 39.49 51.08
C ARG A 914 -35.56 39.50 51.95
N ILE A 915 -34.98 40.67 52.21
CA ILE A 915 -33.85 40.81 53.13
C ILE A 915 -34.27 40.36 54.53
N ARG A 916 -35.41 40.86 55.04
CA ARG A 916 -35.97 40.44 56.34
C ARG A 916 -36.23 38.93 56.42
N ALA A 917 -36.72 38.32 55.34
CA ALA A 917 -36.95 36.87 55.33
C ALA A 917 -35.64 36.06 55.40
N THR A 918 -34.53 36.60 54.88
CA THR A 918 -33.24 35.89 54.82
C THR A 918 -32.38 36.18 56.06
N HIS A 919 -32.38 37.42 56.54
CA HIS A 919 -31.65 37.91 57.72
C HIS A 919 -32.66 38.46 58.75
N PRO A 920 -33.41 37.61 59.46
CA PRO A 920 -34.54 38.01 60.31
C PRO A 920 -34.15 38.87 61.52
N ASP A 921 -32.88 38.87 61.87
CA ASP A 921 -32.32 39.63 62.98
C ASP A 921 -31.92 41.07 62.59
N ILE A 922 -31.94 41.42 61.29
CA ILE A 922 -31.75 42.80 60.83
C ILE A 922 -33.13 43.50 60.83
N PRO A 923 -33.35 44.52 61.67
CA PRO A 923 -34.64 45.20 61.75
C PRO A 923 -34.89 46.03 60.48
N THR A 924 -36.10 45.93 59.93
CA THR A 924 -36.59 46.75 58.80
C THR A 924 -37.83 47.53 59.22
N LEU A 925 -38.10 48.70 58.63
CA LEU A 925 -39.32 49.48 58.88
C LEU A 925 -40.61 48.88 58.27
N LEU A 926 -40.54 47.69 57.65
CA LEU A 926 -41.72 47.01 57.13
C LEU A 926 -42.66 46.51 58.24
N PRO A 927 -43.99 46.60 58.04
CA PRO A 927 -44.96 45.99 58.94
C PRO A 927 -44.72 44.49 59.17
N ALA A 928 -45.05 43.98 60.36
CA ALA A 928 -44.89 42.56 60.71
C ALA A 928 -45.59 41.65 59.68
N ALA A 929 -44.92 40.56 59.26
CA ALA A 929 -45.50 39.62 58.31
C ALA A 929 -46.68 38.88 58.97
N VAL A 930 -47.87 38.95 58.38
CA VAL A 930 -49.05 38.23 58.85
C VAL A 930 -48.89 36.75 58.48
N GLU A 931 -48.68 35.88 59.47
CA GLU A 931 -48.66 34.43 59.27
C GLU A 931 -50.01 33.95 58.73
N ARG A 932 -50.04 33.43 57.50
CA ARG A 932 -51.25 32.77 56.96
C ARG A 932 -51.29 31.34 57.46
N GLN A 933 -52.25 31.05 58.34
CA GLN A 933 -52.65 29.70 58.71
C GLN A 933 -53.08 28.94 57.44
N SER A 934 -52.49 27.77 57.25
CA SER A 934 -52.71 26.83 56.14
C SER A 934 -54.13 26.27 56.11
N ALA A 935 -54.78 26.38 54.95
CA ALA A 935 -55.89 25.55 54.49
C ALA A 935 -55.66 25.19 53.01
#